data_AF-A0A927AZ69-F1
#
_entry.id   AF-A0A927AZ69-F1
#
_cell.length_a   1.000
_cell.length_b   1.000
_cell.length_c   1.000
_cell.angle_alpha   90.00
_cell.angle_beta   90.00
_cell.angle_gamma   90.00
#
_symmetry.space_group_name_H-M   'P 1'
#
loop_
_entity.id
_entity.type
_entity.pdbx_description
1 polymer ?
#
loop_
_entity_poly.entity_id
_entity_poly.type
_entity_poly.pdbx_seq_one_letter_code
_entity_poly.pdbx_strand_id
1 'polypeptide(L)'
;MRSILFNAQESSRPKGLRFLLFIILFFSATVLLRAQPFVHPGLLHKQTDFDRIKSRVDANAQPWKASWDILVANSHSSLTRSFTNPVPTVVYRGFNGTNPENYASIFRDAASAYQTALRWKISNDDAYAEKSIAILNAWSATMTSINGTSDKFLLAGIQGYQLANAAEIMRTYSGWAPADFARFQNWMLTVWYSMNHDFLVNHNGACISNYYANWDLCNMASMLSIGVLCDRRDIYNEAVDYFKNGAGMGSVKNAVPYVFGDLGQWQESGRDQGHTVLGVALAGSFCEMAWNQGEDLYGYDDNRLLKGFEYIAKYNLGYEVPYTTYSNCIGVVQPIISEDQRGNLRPVWEMVYNHYVNRKGLSAPYMTRFAQIVRPEGGGGNYGPNSGGYDQLGYGTLTFSLDEPVRPANQTIAFPAMPNKEFGAADFAPGATASSGLPVVYSSSNPVIASINADGTIHVSKPGTTTIIAQQMGDNQYNIAPIAYQTLTVNQIPGVTDGTWTNTAGITTTTISSTAGNVNLTWPGQTFEVGNLVRLTGTVPGGFIANTNYSVVAVNGSMIQLSQRPGGTAVAATTSITNGTGNRFLKWSTATNWSNSVVPGGVQSNATFGSTNFSNIGGVTLDGNITIGTLTYAANGTSELTLASGSNGGTLTFQTLSGTPTINMINTGARKLFLGNSNNNSRVPLKIAGTQGLKITTPIYGSSSSYAGLRIQAAMDWSGLQGGINLAQGTIELHNTTNSLTDANNVLLPPTRLMMGTDATAVLVYNGANLYANKQTIGALDGTSDAYIISRNTLTNGASTLAVGADNQNGTFEGTIGSGPTADAVDKGRVNLEKVGTGTQTMTGQIKNGTTIISGTPFYSSVTVNDGKLVLNGENEYLGVTLVNSGTLAVNGSLASPINVTGGTLSGTGQSSASISIGNGGFVAPGNSVGTFTTSAVLSLTGGATYQVELNTSDNKADKLIANGVMVNGANLVITDLGNASGLSVGTSYTVIDNTSDTPVAGTFNGMPEGSTIAVGTNRFQITYLGGTGNDVVLIVPKQSQAITFNVLPTKQVGDVDFDPGATTSSGLVISYSSSNTAVATIVNGKIHIAGEGSTIITASQDGNIAYSAASPVSQTLTIVPLTSDVTPIMYTSPTISYGAGNFSVVVDVVELNSIPTNDTITVRITKDAKLKLTFDNQTTSFGSRSVQNSAWTFDDSQPNYYILTTTQAIAGGEKLSMGLKGALTPGSTTGVISLSAVIQAASGGEVKSVNNIDSDKLEYFP
;
A
#
# COMPACT_ATOMS: atom_id res chain seq x y z
N MET A 1 28.07 -28.27 69.68
CA MET A 1 28.13 -29.76 69.77
C MET A 1 27.47 -30.18 71.08
N ARG A 2 26.72 -31.31 71.11
CA ARG A 2 25.96 -31.83 72.30
C ARG A 2 24.81 -30.87 72.72
N SER A 3 23.72 -31.22 73.43
CA SER A 3 22.93 -32.46 73.72
C SER A 3 21.66 -32.04 74.55
N ILE A 4 20.59 -32.80 74.89
CA ILE A 4 20.20 -34.23 74.77
C ILE A 4 18.64 -34.41 74.95
N LEU A 5 18.11 -35.62 74.63
CA LEU A 5 16.82 -36.28 75.04
C LEU A 5 15.42 -35.56 75.00
N PHE A 6 14.56 -36.06 74.09
CA PHE A 6 13.30 -36.84 74.31
C PHE A 6 12.27 -36.61 75.46
N ASN A 7 11.00 -36.50 75.01
CA ASN A 7 9.71 -37.11 75.47
C ASN A 7 8.88 -36.69 76.72
N ALA A 8 7.63 -36.29 76.39
CA ALA A 8 6.31 -36.80 76.84
C ALA A 8 5.69 -36.49 78.24
N GLN A 9 4.52 -35.82 78.18
CA GLN A 9 3.33 -35.82 79.07
C GLN A 9 3.45 -36.02 80.60
N GLU A 10 2.95 -35.06 81.40
CA GLU A 10 1.51 -35.00 81.72
C GLU A 10 1.06 -33.61 82.29
N SER A 11 0.08 -33.53 83.21
CA SER A 11 -0.82 -32.35 83.35
C SER A 11 -0.70 -31.49 84.63
N SER A 12 -0.96 -30.18 84.51
CA SER A 12 -1.83 -29.35 85.40
C SER A 12 -1.73 -27.83 85.07
N ARG A 13 -2.55 -26.99 85.74
CA ARG A 13 -2.82 -25.55 85.46
C ARG A 13 -2.18 -24.63 86.53
N PRO A 14 -2.09 -23.28 86.37
CA PRO A 14 -2.74 -22.40 85.36
C PRO A 14 -1.79 -21.49 84.56
N LYS A 15 -2.28 -20.88 83.46
CA LYS A 15 -1.55 -19.89 82.62
C LYS A 15 -2.43 -18.71 82.15
N GLY A 16 -2.97 -17.95 83.10
CA GLY A 16 -3.83 -16.79 82.83
C GLY A 16 -3.09 -15.47 82.60
N LEU A 17 -2.45 -15.29 81.44
CA LEU A 17 -2.19 -13.94 80.88
C LEU A 17 -1.89 -13.98 79.37
N ARG A 18 -1.03 -14.90 78.92
CA ARG A 18 -0.62 -15.02 77.50
C ARG A 18 -1.71 -15.55 76.56
N PHE A 19 -2.81 -16.09 77.10
CA PHE A 19 -3.93 -16.59 76.31
C PHE A 19 -4.86 -15.45 75.81
N LEU A 20 -4.88 -14.29 76.48
CA LEU A 20 -5.79 -13.20 76.13
C LEU A 20 -5.31 -12.40 74.91
N LEU A 21 -4.01 -12.09 74.81
CA LEU A 21 -3.46 -11.42 73.62
C LEU A 21 -3.57 -12.29 72.35
N PHE A 22 -3.41 -13.61 72.46
CA PHE A 22 -3.57 -14.50 71.31
C PHE A 22 -5.02 -14.61 70.84
N ILE A 23 -6.00 -14.51 71.75
CA ILE A 23 -7.42 -14.44 71.39
C ILE A 23 -7.77 -13.09 70.75
N ILE A 24 -7.23 -11.97 71.25
CA ILE A 24 -7.48 -10.64 70.66
C ILE A 24 -6.89 -10.56 69.24
N LEU A 25 -5.69 -11.12 69.01
CA LEU A 25 -5.11 -11.22 67.66
C LEU A 25 -5.86 -12.18 66.72
N PHE A 26 -6.54 -13.21 67.25
CA PHE A 26 -7.43 -14.06 66.43
C PHE A 26 -8.80 -13.42 66.15
N PHE A 27 -9.36 -12.62 67.06
CA PHE A 27 -10.66 -11.95 66.88
C PHE A 27 -10.62 -10.64 66.10
N SER A 28 -9.43 -10.17 65.68
CA SER A 28 -9.28 -9.18 64.61
C SER A 28 -8.85 -9.80 63.27
N ALA A 29 -8.66 -11.12 63.21
CA ALA A 29 -8.30 -11.85 61.99
C ALA A 29 -9.51 -12.43 61.24
N THR A 30 -10.75 -12.24 61.71
CA THR A 30 -11.97 -12.40 60.89
C THR A 30 -12.17 -11.22 59.94
N VAL A 31 -11.12 -10.84 59.22
CA VAL A 31 -11.27 -10.14 57.95
C VAL A 31 -12.00 -11.12 57.03
N LEU A 32 -13.11 -10.70 56.43
CA LEU A 32 -13.79 -11.52 55.45
C LEU A 32 -12.79 -11.92 54.35
N LEU A 33 -12.76 -13.20 54.00
CA LEU A 33 -12.32 -13.64 52.68
C LEU A 33 -13.33 -13.15 51.63
N ARG A 34 -13.37 -11.82 51.44
CA ARG A 34 -13.88 -11.22 50.21
C ARG A 34 -12.99 -11.78 49.10
N ALA A 35 -13.58 -12.54 48.19
CA ALA A 35 -12.95 -12.81 46.91
C ALA A 35 -12.51 -11.46 46.30
N GLN A 36 -11.39 -11.46 45.57
CA GLN A 36 -10.91 -10.21 44.99
C GLN A 36 -12.02 -9.60 44.11
N PRO A 37 -12.34 -8.31 44.28
CA PRO A 37 -13.34 -7.64 43.45
C PRO A 37 -12.84 -7.65 42.01
N PHE A 38 -13.78 -7.73 41.06
CA PHE A 38 -13.42 -7.69 39.65
C PHE A 38 -12.84 -6.30 39.27
N VAL A 39 -11.86 -6.33 38.39
CA VAL A 39 -11.31 -5.13 37.73
C VAL A 39 -12.35 -4.63 36.73
N HIS A 40 -12.62 -3.33 36.75
CA HIS A 40 -13.66 -2.68 35.93
C HIS A 40 -13.17 -1.33 35.38
N PRO A 41 -13.19 -1.10 34.05
CA PRO A 41 -13.44 -2.11 33.02
C PRO A 41 -12.32 -3.16 33.06
N GLY A 42 -12.63 -4.43 32.84
CA GLY A 42 -11.64 -5.51 32.95
C GLY A 42 -12.01 -6.81 32.23
N LEU A 43 -12.81 -6.74 31.16
CA LEU A 43 -12.89 -7.83 30.19
C LEU A 43 -11.70 -7.76 29.23
N LEU A 44 -11.89 -7.59 27.92
CA LEU A 44 -10.77 -7.54 26.98
C LEU A 44 -9.86 -6.32 27.19
N HIS A 45 -10.40 -5.22 27.73
CA HIS A 45 -9.69 -3.94 27.89
C HIS A 45 -9.84 -3.39 29.31
N LYS A 46 -8.75 -2.92 29.91
CA LYS A 46 -8.76 -2.12 31.13
C LYS A 46 -8.70 -0.64 30.79
N GLN A 47 -8.92 0.24 31.79
CA GLN A 47 -8.78 1.68 31.57
C GLN A 47 -7.38 2.05 31.08
N THR A 48 -6.32 1.43 31.63
CA THR A 48 -4.92 1.65 31.18
C THR A 48 -4.64 1.15 29.77
N ASP A 49 -5.47 0.24 29.23
CA ASP A 49 -5.42 -0.09 27.80
C ASP A 49 -6.01 1.04 26.96
N PHE A 50 -7.19 1.57 27.33
CA PHE A 50 -7.75 2.74 26.67
C PHE A 50 -6.84 3.97 26.74
N ASP A 51 -6.17 4.21 27.86
CA ASP A 51 -5.21 5.30 28.04
C ASP A 51 -4.02 5.16 27.07
N ARG A 52 -3.46 3.94 26.91
CA ARG A 52 -2.43 3.62 25.91
C ARG A 52 -2.95 3.86 24.49
N ILE A 53 -4.09 3.26 24.16
CA ILE A 53 -4.67 3.31 22.81
C ILE A 53 -4.94 4.77 22.41
N LYS A 54 -5.55 5.56 23.30
CA LYS A 54 -5.79 6.98 23.06
C LYS A 54 -4.49 7.75 22.85
N SER A 55 -3.50 7.60 23.74
CA SER A 55 -2.20 8.26 23.60
C SER A 55 -1.53 7.93 22.27
N ARG A 56 -1.60 6.67 21.81
CA ARG A 56 -1.04 6.24 20.51
C ARG A 56 -1.82 6.78 19.32
N VAL A 57 -3.16 6.80 19.36
CA VAL A 57 -4.01 7.36 18.30
C VAL A 57 -3.85 8.89 18.18
N ASP A 58 -3.90 9.61 19.31
CA ASP A 58 -3.72 11.08 19.36
C ASP A 58 -2.32 11.49 18.86
N ALA A 59 -1.30 10.65 19.08
CA ALA A 59 0.06 10.83 18.55
C ALA A 59 0.25 10.37 17.09
N ASN A 60 -0.81 9.91 16.41
CA ASN A 60 -0.77 9.28 15.07
C ASN A 60 0.21 8.07 14.97
N ALA A 61 0.49 7.40 16.08
CA ALA A 61 1.45 6.29 16.13
C ALA A 61 0.91 5.04 15.43
N GLN A 62 1.75 4.44 14.60
CA GLN A 62 1.47 3.15 13.96
C GLN A 62 1.90 1.98 14.86
N PRO A 63 1.16 0.85 14.86
CA PRO A 63 0.05 0.52 13.97
C PRO A 63 -1.34 0.92 14.49
N TRP A 64 -1.46 1.49 15.70
CA TRP A 64 -2.74 1.89 16.31
C TRP A 64 -3.57 2.81 15.40
N LYS A 65 -2.95 3.84 14.82
CA LYS A 65 -3.64 4.82 13.95
C LYS A 65 -4.30 4.17 12.73
N ALA A 66 -3.63 3.25 12.04
CA ALA A 66 -4.22 2.57 10.88
C ALA A 66 -5.46 1.71 11.24
N SER A 67 -5.43 1.01 12.39
CA SER A 67 -6.60 0.23 12.85
C SER A 67 -7.72 1.12 13.42
N TRP A 68 -7.38 2.29 13.98
CA TRP A 68 -8.35 3.35 14.31
C TRP A 68 -9.06 3.87 13.06
N ASP A 69 -8.34 4.11 11.97
CA ASP A 69 -8.94 4.62 10.73
C ASP A 69 -9.89 3.58 10.10
N ILE A 70 -9.57 2.29 10.18
CA ILE A 70 -10.49 1.20 9.81
C ILE A 70 -11.74 1.18 10.72
N LEU A 71 -11.60 1.43 12.03
CA LEU A 71 -12.74 1.56 12.93
C LEU A 71 -13.60 2.77 12.55
N VAL A 72 -12.99 3.91 12.24
CA VAL A 72 -13.70 5.15 11.86
C VAL A 72 -14.47 4.98 10.54
N ALA A 73 -13.88 4.31 9.55
CA ALA A 73 -14.48 4.05 8.25
C ALA A 73 -15.57 2.95 8.26
N ASN A 74 -15.55 2.03 9.22
CA ASN A 74 -16.54 0.95 9.27
C ASN A 74 -17.95 1.48 9.61
N SER A 75 -18.92 1.26 8.71
CA SER A 75 -20.32 1.63 8.89
C SER A 75 -20.96 1.14 10.20
N HIS A 76 -20.44 0.06 10.81
CA HIS A 76 -20.90 -0.42 12.11
C HIS A 76 -20.56 0.51 13.27
N SER A 77 -19.52 1.34 13.17
CA SER A 77 -19.16 2.34 14.18
C SER A 77 -19.86 3.69 13.97
N SER A 78 -20.63 3.87 12.88
CA SER A 78 -21.26 5.15 12.55
C SER A 78 -22.50 5.46 13.40
N LEU A 79 -22.61 6.72 13.85
CA LEU A 79 -23.81 7.27 14.49
C LEU A 79 -25.06 7.18 13.58
N THR A 80 -24.89 7.27 12.27
CA THR A 80 -26.01 7.29 11.30
C THR A 80 -26.60 5.90 11.02
N ARG A 81 -25.91 4.82 11.39
CA ARG A 81 -26.38 3.44 11.14
C ARG A 81 -27.63 3.13 11.97
N SER A 82 -28.70 2.68 11.33
CA SER A 82 -29.85 2.09 12.03
C SER A 82 -29.48 0.73 12.65
N PHE A 83 -29.88 0.51 13.89
CA PHE A 83 -29.89 -0.82 14.53
C PHE A 83 -31.27 -1.48 14.39
N THR A 84 -31.39 -2.75 14.77
CA THR A 84 -32.63 -3.53 14.63
C THR A 84 -33.77 -2.93 15.46
N ASN A 85 -34.82 -2.46 14.80
CA ASN A 85 -36.02 -1.93 15.43
C ASN A 85 -37.24 -2.20 14.52
N PRO A 86 -38.31 -2.88 15.00
CA PRO A 86 -38.46 -3.49 16.32
C PRO A 86 -37.48 -4.66 16.55
N VAL A 87 -37.02 -4.81 17.79
CA VAL A 87 -36.20 -5.96 18.22
C VAL A 87 -37.06 -7.23 18.26
N PRO A 88 -36.58 -8.39 17.76
CA PRO A 88 -37.25 -9.67 17.93
C PRO A 88 -37.33 -10.10 19.40
N THR A 89 -38.50 -10.56 19.84
CA THR A 89 -38.67 -11.17 21.18
C THR A 89 -37.97 -12.53 21.30
N VAL A 90 -37.83 -13.25 20.19
CA VAL A 90 -37.10 -14.53 20.09
C VAL A 90 -36.09 -14.43 18.95
N VAL A 91 -34.84 -14.81 19.23
CA VAL A 91 -33.81 -14.92 18.20
C VAL A 91 -33.59 -16.40 17.85
N TYR A 92 -33.73 -16.73 16.57
CA TYR A 92 -33.55 -18.05 15.98
C TYR A 92 -32.22 -18.13 15.20
N ARG A 93 -31.43 -19.18 15.43
CA ARG A 93 -30.26 -19.56 14.62
C ARG A 93 -30.43 -20.98 14.10
N GLY A 94 -30.29 -21.16 12.78
CA GLY A 94 -30.71 -22.36 12.06
C GLY A 94 -32.24 -22.49 11.97
N PHE A 95 -32.72 -23.06 10.85
CA PHE A 95 -34.15 -23.32 10.62
C PHE A 95 -34.65 -24.53 11.41
N ASN A 96 -35.63 -24.35 12.30
CA ASN A 96 -36.16 -25.42 13.15
C ASN A 96 -37.40 -26.13 12.59
N GLY A 97 -37.62 -26.09 11.27
CA GLY A 97 -38.81 -26.64 10.60
C GLY A 97 -40.02 -25.71 10.58
N THR A 98 -40.08 -24.72 11.48
CA THR A 98 -41.21 -23.77 11.59
C THR A 98 -40.76 -22.30 11.51
N ASN A 99 -39.65 -21.94 12.14
CA ASN A 99 -39.18 -20.56 12.26
C ASN A 99 -37.90 -20.36 11.45
N PRO A 100 -37.83 -19.38 10.52
CA PRO A 100 -36.59 -19.01 9.86
C PRO A 100 -35.63 -18.33 10.84
N GLU A 101 -34.34 -18.42 10.56
CA GLU A 101 -33.33 -17.76 11.37
C GLU A 101 -33.31 -16.24 11.18
N ASN A 102 -33.06 -15.51 12.27
CA ASN A 102 -33.06 -14.04 12.30
C ASN A 102 -31.85 -13.43 13.04
N TYR A 103 -30.92 -14.27 13.54
CA TYR A 103 -29.74 -13.87 14.33
C TYR A 103 -28.78 -12.88 13.66
N ALA A 104 -28.88 -12.68 12.34
CA ALA A 104 -28.16 -11.62 11.62
C ALA A 104 -28.53 -10.19 12.06
N SER A 105 -29.66 -10.02 12.77
CA SER A 105 -29.99 -8.80 13.51
C SER A 105 -28.99 -8.55 14.64
N ILE A 106 -28.91 -9.49 15.60
CA ILE A 106 -28.16 -9.28 16.84
C ILE A 106 -26.63 -9.33 16.67
N PHE A 107 -26.06 -10.14 15.78
CA PHE A 107 -24.59 -10.10 15.57
C PHE A 107 -24.11 -8.78 14.94
N ARG A 108 -24.94 -8.17 14.10
CA ARG A 108 -24.65 -6.87 13.46
C ARG A 108 -24.76 -5.72 14.45
N ASP A 109 -25.69 -5.80 15.39
CA ASP A 109 -25.92 -4.79 16.41
C ASP A 109 -24.95 -4.92 17.60
N ALA A 110 -24.59 -6.14 18.01
CA ALA A 110 -23.55 -6.38 19.02
C ALA A 110 -22.19 -5.84 18.56
N ALA A 111 -21.83 -6.09 17.29
CA ALA A 111 -20.63 -5.50 16.69
C ALA A 111 -20.71 -3.98 16.60
N SER A 112 -21.88 -3.38 16.34
CA SER A 112 -22.06 -1.94 16.39
C SER A 112 -21.92 -1.36 17.80
N ALA A 113 -22.55 -1.95 18.81
CA ALA A 113 -22.45 -1.49 20.20
C ALA A 113 -21.01 -1.52 20.73
N TYR A 114 -20.26 -2.58 20.44
CA TYR A 114 -18.83 -2.65 20.76
C TYR A 114 -18.03 -1.59 19.99
N GLN A 115 -18.27 -1.43 18.68
CA GLN A 115 -17.54 -0.45 17.87
C GLN A 115 -17.81 0.99 18.30
N THR A 116 -19.04 1.37 18.63
CA THR A 116 -19.33 2.72 19.14
C THR A 116 -18.82 2.90 20.57
N ALA A 117 -18.79 1.85 21.41
CA ALA A 117 -18.11 1.90 22.71
C ALA A 117 -16.59 2.15 22.58
N LEU A 118 -15.93 1.54 21.58
CA LEU A 118 -14.53 1.84 21.24
C LEU A 118 -14.34 3.27 20.71
N ARG A 119 -15.21 3.74 19.79
CA ARG A 119 -15.18 5.13 19.29
C ARG A 119 -15.22 6.10 20.46
N TRP A 120 -16.22 5.97 21.34
CA TRP A 120 -16.37 6.79 22.55
C TRP A 120 -15.11 6.80 23.42
N LYS A 121 -14.60 5.62 23.82
CA LYS A 121 -13.45 5.52 24.74
C LYS A 121 -12.16 6.15 24.24
N ILE A 122 -12.00 6.31 22.93
CA ILE A 122 -10.77 6.81 22.30
C ILE A 122 -10.91 8.28 21.86
N SER A 123 -12.08 8.68 21.35
CA SER A 123 -12.31 10.09 20.93
C SER A 123 -12.91 10.98 22.03
N ASN A 124 -13.42 10.42 23.13
CA ASN A 124 -14.24 11.11 24.13
C ASN A 124 -15.49 11.82 23.53
N ASP A 125 -16.09 11.21 22.50
CA ASP A 125 -17.34 11.70 21.89
C ASP A 125 -18.52 10.87 22.41
N ASP A 126 -19.29 11.47 23.32
CA ASP A 126 -20.40 10.84 24.02
C ASP A 126 -21.57 10.42 23.10
N ALA A 127 -21.68 10.96 21.88
CA ALA A 127 -22.70 10.50 20.93
C ALA A 127 -22.52 9.01 20.58
N TYR A 128 -21.29 8.49 20.61
CA TYR A 128 -21.01 7.06 20.40
C TYR A 128 -21.31 6.21 21.66
N ALA A 129 -21.25 6.81 22.86
CA ALA A 129 -21.70 6.18 24.10
C ALA A 129 -23.22 6.02 24.11
N GLU A 130 -23.95 7.11 23.84
CA GLU A 130 -25.41 7.10 23.68
C GLU A 130 -25.85 6.08 22.62
N LYS A 131 -25.12 6.02 21.48
CA LYS A 131 -25.39 5.05 20.42
C LYS A 131 -25.21 3.59 20.86
N SER A 132 -24.16 3.29 21.63
CA SER A 132 -23.93 1.95 22.19
C SER A 132 -25.07 1.56 23.15
N ILE A 133 -25.39 2.44 24.09
CA ILE A 133 -26.41 2.20 25.11
C ILE A 133 -27.81 2.09 24.51
N ALA A 134 -28.14 2.87 23.47
CA ALA A 134 -29.42 2.74 22.77
C ALA A 134 -29.62 1.33 22.18
N ILE A 135 -28.56 0.72 21.64
CA ILE A 135 -28.58 -0.66 21.12
C ILE A 135 -28.74 -1.65 22.28
N LEU A 136 -27.89 -1.57 23.31
CA LEU A 136 -27.89 -2.49 24.46
C LEU A 136 -29.22 -2.43 25.23
N ASN A 137 -29.81 -1.25 25.38
CA ASN A 137 -31.12 -1.04 26.00
C ASN A 137 -32.26 -1.62 25.16
N ALA A 138 -32.29 -1.38 23.85
CA ALA A 138 -33.35 -1.90 22.98
C ALA A 138 -33.40 -3.43 22.99
N TRP A 139 -32.24 -4.09 22.92
CA TRP A 139 -32.13 -5.54 22.96
C TRP A 139 -32.54 -6.12 24.33
N SER A 140 -31.99 -5.61 25.43
CA SER A 140 -32.31 -6.07 26.79
C SER A 140 -33.73 -5.76 27.28
N ALA A 141 -34.43 -4.82 26.64
CA ALA A 141 -35.83 -4.50 26.93
C ALA A 141 -36.85 -5.43 26.23
N THR A 142 -36.44 -6.14 25.16
CA THR A 142 -37.39 -6.78 24.24
C THR A 142 -37.14 -8.28 24.01
N MET A 143 -35.87 -8.69 23.87
CA MET A 143 -35.52 -10.08 23.58
C MET A 143 -35.62 -10.95 24.84
N THR A 144 -36.46 -11.99 24.84
CA THR A 144 -36.69 -12.85 26.01
C THR A 144 -36.14 -14.25 25.88
N SER A 145 -35.78 -14.72 24.67
CA SER A 145 -35.20 -16.05 24.50
C SER A 145 -34.36 -16.22 23.22
N ILE A 146 -33.47 -17.20 23.26
CA ILE A 146 -32.71 -17.74 22.13
C ILE A 146 -33.31 -19.11 21.77
N ASN A 147 -33.42 -19.44 20.48
CA ASN A 147 -34.03 -20.69 20.01
C ASN A 147 -33.45 -21.08 18.62
N GLY A 148 -33.95 -22.15 18.01
CA GLY A 148 -33.49 -22.67 16.71
C GLY A 148 -32.99 -24.11 16.79
N THR A 149 -31.95 -24.43 16.02
CA THR A 149 -31.28 -25.75 15.99
C THR A 149 -30.34 -25.91 17.20
N SER A 150 -29.35 -26.82 17.12
CA SER A 150 -28.18 -26.81 18.01
C SER A 150 -27.47 -25.45 18.02
N ASP A 151 -27.42 -24.77 16.88
CA ASP A 151 -26.56 -23.61 16.64
C ASP A 151 -26.95 -22.39 17.50
N LYS A 152 -28.13 -22.43 18.12
CA LYS A 152 -28.56 -21.52 19.18
C LYS A 152 -27.51 -21.38 20.31
N PHE A 153 -26.74 -22.43 20.62
CA PHE A 153 -25.65 -22.38 21.60
C PHE A 153 -24.40 -21.66 21.08
N LEU A 154 -24.13 -21.71 19.77
CA LEU A 154 -23.10 -20.84 19.16
C LEU A 154 -23.52 -19.38 19.20
N LEU A 155 -24.82 -19.06 19.04
CA LEU A 155 -25.32 -17.70 19.25
C LEU A 155 -25.14 -17.27 20.71
N ALA A 156 -25.58 -18.08 21.66
CA ALA A 156 -25.50 -17.78 23.10
C ALA A 156 -24.07 -17.54 23.58
N GLY A 157 -23.09 -18.32 23.10
CA GLY A 157 -21.69 -18.12 23.40
C GLY A 157 -21.10 -16.89 22.70
N ILE A 158 -21.16 -16.86 21.37
CA ILE A 158 -20.48 -15.86 20.56
C ILE A 158 -21.05 -14.45 20.82
N GLN A 159 -22.36 -14.23 20.65
CA GLN A 159 -22.92 -12.89 20.86
C GLN A 159 -23.02 -12.53 22.35
N GLY A 160 -23.10 -13.51 23.25
CA GLY A 160 -23.11 -13.27 24.70
C GLY A 160 -21.84 -12.57 25.19
N TYR A 161 -20.65 -13.08 24.83
CA TYR A 161 -19.40 -12.44 25.24
C TYR A 161 -19.14 -11.09 24.56
N GLN A 162 -19.64 -10.92 23.32
CA GLN A 162 -19.55 -9.65 22.57
C GLN A 162 -20.39 -8.55 23.22
N LEU A 163 -21.65 -8.86 23.56
CA LEU A 163 -22.57 -7.96 24.25
C LEU A 163 -22.07 -7.62 25.66
N ALA A 164 -21.50 -8.59 26.37
CA ALA A 164 -20.87 -8.36 27.67
C ALA A 164 -19.66 -7.41 27.58
N ASN A 165 -18.80 -7.55 26.57
CA ASN A 165 -17.66 -6.65 26.36
C ASN A 165 -18.11 -5.22 25.99
N ALA A 166 -19.12 -5.06 25.15
CA ALA A 166 -19.70 -3.73 24.87
C ALA A 166 -20.25 -3.08 26.15
N ALA A 167 -21.02 -3.83 26.94
CA ALA A 167 -21.58 -3.35 28.21
C ALA A 167 -20.50 -3.03 29.26
N GLU A 168 -19.45 -3.84 29.38
CA GLU A 168 -18.35 -3.61 30.33
C GLU A 168 -17.61 -2.29 30.05
N ILE A 169 -17.41 -1.94 28.77
CA ILE A 169 -16.88 -0.62 28.40
C ILE A 169 -17.86 0.47 28.84
N MET A 170 -19.15 0.31 28.48
CA MET A 170 -20.19 1.29 28.76
C MET A 170 -20.53 1.46 30.25
N ARG A 171 -20.18 0.49 31.13
CA ARG A 171 -20.37 0.61 32.60
C ARG A 171 -19.66 1.84 33.20
N THR A 172 -18.69 2.40 32.48
CA THR A 172 -17.93 3.59 32.88
C THR A 172 -18.51 4.91 32.37
N TYR A 173 -19.57 4.86 31.55
CA TYR A 173 -20.26 6.07 31.08
C TYR A 173 -21.35 6.49 32.06
N SER A 174 -21.25 7.72 32.58
CA SER A 174 -22.19 8.28 33.56
C SER A 174 -23.62 8.46 33.04
N GLY A 175 -23.83 8.48 31.72
CA GLY A 175 -25.15 8.58 31.11
C GLY A 175 -25.91 7.25 31.01
N TRP A 176 -25.34 6.09 31.35
CA TRP A 176 -26.13 4.86 31.42
C TRP A 176 -26.96 4.84 32.71
N ALA A 177 -28.28 4.92 32.59
CA ALA A 177 -29.17 4.88 33.74
C ALA A 177 -28.99 3.58 34.56
N PRO A 178 -28.77 3.63 35.89
CA PRO A 178 -28.49 2.42 36.67
C PRO A 178 -29.57 1.33 36.59
N ALA A 179 -30.84 1.71 36.41
CA ALA A 179 -31.95 0.77 36.20
C ALA A 179 -31.90 0.06 34.83
N ASP A 180 -31.39 0.73 33.79
CA ASP A 180 -31.16 0.14 32.48
C ASP A 180 -29.99 -0.85 32.52
N PHE A 181 -28.89 -0.48 33.18
CA PHE A 181 -27.74 -1.37 33.38
C PHE A 181 -28.12 -2.61 34.20
N ALA A 182 -28.90 -2.44 35.28
CA ALA A 182 -29.41 -3.56 36.08
C ALA A 182 -30.34 -4.48 35.27
N ARG A 183 -31.21 -3.94 34.39
CA ARG A 183 -31.98 -4.75 33.44
C ARG A 183 -31.05 -5.52 32.49
N PHE A 184 -30.02 -4.87 31.95
CA PHE A 184 -29.06 -5.50 31.05
C PHE A 184 -28.31 -6.66 31.73
N GLN A 185 -27.79 -6.45 32.96
CA GLN A 185 -27.16 -7.50 33.76
C GLN A 185 -28.12 -8.68 34.02
N ASN A 186 -29.37 -8.41 34.40
CA ASN A 186 -30.38 -9.46 34.58
C ASN A 186 -30.71 -10.21 33.28
N TRP A 187 -30.76 -9.51 32.14
CA TRP A 187 -30.96 -10.11 30.82
C TRP A 187 -29.80 -11.04 30.43
N MET A 188 -28.55 -10.62 30.66
CA MET A 188 -27.37 -11.47 30.48
C MET A 188 -27.42 -12.72 31.37
N LEU A 189 -27.83 -12.59 32.64
CA LEU A 189 -27.96 -13.73 33.55
C LEU A 189 -29.10 -14.69 33.19
N THR A 190 -30.24 -14.18 32.71
CA THR A 190 -31.48 -14.98 32.52
C THR A 190 -31.63 -15.57 31.12
N VAL A 191 -31.20 -14.85 30.07
CA VAL A 191 -31.33 -15.29 28.66
C VAL A 191 -30.06 -15.92 28.13
N TRP A 192 -28.89 -15.41 28.53
CA TRP A 192 -27.60 -15.82 27.96
C TRP A 192 -26.89 -16.85 28.84
N TYR A 193 -26.53 -16.51 30.07
CA TYR A 193 -25.81 -17.42 30.99
C TYR A 193 -26.51 -18.77 31.15
N SER A 194 -27.84 -18.77 31.32
CA SER A 194 -28.66 -19.97 31.46
C SER A 194 -28.47 -20.97 30.31
N MET A 195 -28.41 -20.49 29.06
CA MET A 195 -28.18 -21.32 27.88
C MET A 195 -26.72 -21.77 27.75
N ASN A 196 -25.76 -20.92 28.13
CA ASN A 196 -24.34 -21.27 28.10
C ASN A 196 -23.99 -22.36 29.13
N HIS A 197 -24.53 -22.26 30.35
CA HIS A 197 -24.39 -23.24 31.41
C HIS A 197 -25.05 -24.59 31.03
N ASP A 198 -26.26 -24.57 30.48
CA ASP A 198 -26.92 -25.78 29.96
C ASP A 198 -26.07 -26.48 28.89
N PHE A 199 -25.38 -25.73 28.02
CA PHE A 199 -24.46 -26.32 27.06
C PHE A 199 -23.26 -27.02 27.70
N LEU A 200 -22.57 -26.39 28.66
CA LEU A 200 -21.38 -26.98 29.29
C LEU A 200 -21.70 -28.13 30.26
N VAL A 201 -22.94 -28.21 30.78
CA VAL A 201 -23.37 -29.28 31.69
C VAL A 201 -24.03 -30.45 30.96
N ASN A 202 -24.88 -30.17 29.97
CA ASN A 202 -25.71 -31.18 29.30
C ASN A 202 -25.34 -31.44 27.83
N HIS A 203 -24.48 -30.63 27.21
CA HIS A 203 -24.08 -30.70 25.79
C HIS A 203 -25.25 -30.95 24.83
N ASN A 204 -26.39 -30.26 25.03
CA ASN A 204 -27.64 -30.45 24.26
C ASN A 204 -28.12 -31.92 24.20
N GLY A 205 -27.84 -32.72 25.23
CA GLY A 205 -28.15 -34.15 25.30
C GLY A 205 -27.29 -35.05 24.41
N ALA A 206 -26.21 -34.54 23.82
CA ALA A 206 -25.29 -35.30 22.98
C ALA A 206 -24.13 -35.93 23.80
N CYS A 207 -23.39 -36.84 23.17
CA CYS A 207 -22.15 -37.36 23.77
C CYS A 207 -21.04 -36.29 23.76
N ILE A 208 -20.14 -36.34 24.74
CA ILE A 208 -19.28 -35.22 25.15
C ILE A 208 -18.33 -34.65 24.07
N SER A 209 -17.93 -35.46 23.07
CA SER A 209 -17.10 -35.02 21.93
C SER A 209 -17.88 -34.82 20.62
N ASN A 210 -19.21 -34.80 20.67
CA ASN A 210 -20.07 -34.52 19.52
C ASN A 210 -19.80 -33.12 18.94
N TYR A 211 -19.64 -32.12 19.81
CA TYR A 211 -19.38 -30.74 19.45
C TYR A 211 -17.88 -30.44 19.39
N TYR A 212 -17.52 -29.51 18.51
CA TYR A 212 -16.14 -29.07 18.30
C TYR A 212 -15.72 -28.01 19.34
N ALA A 213 -14.42 -27.84 19.55
CA ALA A 213 -13.84 -26.94 20.56
C ALA A 213 -14.40 -25.51 20.53
N ASN A 214 -14.72 -24.94 19.35
CA ASN A 214 -15.32 -23.61 19.25
C ASN A 214 -16.68 -23.46 19.96
N TRP A 215 -17.43 -24.54 20.16
CA TRP A 215 -18.73 -24.53 20.85
C TRP A 215 -18.55 -24.26 22.33
N ASP A 216 -17.83 -25.15 23.02
CA ASP A 216 -17.47 -25.00 24.42
C ASP A 216 -16.77 -23.65 24.67
N LEU A 217 -15.74 -23.31 23.87
CA LEU A 217 -14.95 -22.09 24.05
C LEU A 217 -15.79 -20.80 23.97
N CYS A 218 -16.76 -20.70 23.05
CA CYS A 218 -17.63 -19.51 23.01
C CYS A 218 -18.61 -19.47 24.18
N ASN A 219 -19.11 -20.62 24.65
CA ASN A 219 -20.03 -20.67 25.78
C ASN A 219 -19.30 -20.32 27.10
N MET A 220 -18.07 -20.81 27.26
CA MET A 220 -17.14 -20.43 28.34
C MET A 220 -16.80 -18.93 28.32
N ALA A 221 -16.51 -18.35 27.14
CA ALA A 221 -16.26 -16.92 26.98
C ALA A 221 -17.47 -16.06 27.39
N SER A 222 -18.68 -16.48 27.03
CA SER A 222 -19.90 -15.82 27.50
C SER A 222 -20.05 -15.94 29.02
N MET A 223 -19.90 -17.14 29.61
CA MET A 223 -20.03 -17.31 31.06
C MET A 223 -19.01 -16.48 31.83
N LEU A 224 -17.72 -16.56 31.48
CA LEU A 224 -16.66 -15.76 32.12
C LEU A 224 -16.97 -14.27 32.03
N SER A 225 -17.39 -13.78 30.86
CA SER A 225 -17.66 -12.35 30.67
C SER A 225 -18.90 -11.85 31.41
N ILE A 226 -19.96 -12.65 31.49
CA ILE A 226 -21.16 -12.36 32.31
C ILE A 226 -20.82 -12.43 33.81
N GLY A 227 -19.94 -13.36 34.21
CA GLY A 227 -19.43 -13.47 35.58
C GLY A 227 -18.75 -12.18 36.06
N VAL A 228 -17.91 -11.56 35.23
CA VAL A 228 -17.33 -10.23 35.51
C VAL A 228 -18.41 -9.15 35.47
N LEU A 229 -19.14 -9.01 34.37
CA LEU A 229 -20.10 -7.91 34.15
C LEU A 229 -21.16 -7.80 35.25
N CYS A 230 -21.57 -8.92 35.83
CA CYS A 230 -22.61 -9.02 36.85
C CYS A 230 -22.08 -9.26 38.28
N ASP A 231 -20.77 -9.08 38.52
CA ASP A 231 -20.12 -9.29 39.83
C ASP A 231 -20.31 -10.72 40.41
N ARG A 232 -20.49 -11.72 39.54
CA ARG A 232 -20.74 -13.14 39.85
C ARG A 232 -19.48 -14.00 39.75
N ARG A 233 -18.69 -13.99 40.83
CA ARG A 233 -17.41 -14.75 40.92
C ARG A 233 -17.59 -16.27 40.85
N ASP A 234 -18.74 -16.79 41.23
CA ASP A 234 -19.12 -18.19 41.06
C ASP A 234 -19.20 -18.59 39.57
N ILE A 235 -19.90 -17.80 38.75
CA ILE A 235 -20.01 -18.01 37.29
C ILE A 235 -18.64 -17.91 36.61
N TYR A 236 -17.82 -16.94 37.01
CA TYR A 236 -16.44 -16.80 36.52
C TYR A 236 -15.59 -18.02 36.86
N ASN A 237 -15.62 -18.48 38.11
CA ASN A 237 -14.86 -19.63 38.57
C ASN A 237 -15.27 -20.93 37.85
N GLU A 238 -16.57 -21.12 37.59
CA GLU A 238 -17.09 -22.28 36.84
C GLU A 238 -16.48 -22.36 35.43
N ALA A 239 -16.48 -21.23 34.69
CA ALA A 239 -15.90 -21.19 33.35
C ALA A 239 -14.37 -21.44 33.37
N VAL A 240 -13.66 -20.90 34.36
CA VAL A 240 -12.21 -21.10 34.53
C VAL A 240 -11.86 -22.55 34.94
N ASP A 241 -12.67 -23.19 35.77
CA ASP A 241 -12.49 -24.61 36.10
C ASP A 241 -12.78 -25.50 34.89
N TYR A 242 -13.85 -25.20 34.13
CA TYR A 242 -14.16 -25.92 32.90
C TYR A 242 -13.04 -25.81 31.84
N PHE A 243 -12.37 -24.66 31.70
CA PHE A 243 -11.19 -24.54 30.84
C PHE A 243 -10.05 -25.48 31.24
N LYS A 244 -9.84 -25.69 32.54
CA LYS A 244 -8.72 -26.48 33.09
C LYS A 244 -9.05 -27.99 33.13
N ASN A 245 -10.28 -28.32 33.51
CA ASN A 245 -10.70 -29.64 33.98
C ASN A 245 -11.98 -30.18 33.29
N GLY A 246 -12.64 -29.38 32.43
CA GLY A 246 -13.91 -29.71 31.78
C GLY A 246 -13.81 -30.89 30.81
N ALA A 247 -14.91 -31.64 30.68
CA ALA A 247 -14.95 -32.88 29.91
C ALA A 247 -15.14 -32.67 28.39
N GLY A 248 -15.75 -31.57 27.96
CA GLY A 248 -15.99 -31.25 26.55
C GLY A 248 -14.77 -30.67 25.83
N MET A 249 -14.92 -30.36 24.55
CA MET A 249 -13.78 -30.15 23.64
C MET A 249 -13.11 -28.78 23.77
N GLY A 250 -13.69 -27.85 24.54
CA GLY A 250 -13.10 -26.52 24.80
C GLY A 250 -12.18 -26.45 26.03
N SER A 251 -12.11 -27.50 26.84
CA SER A 251 -11.08 -27.55 27.88
C SER A 251 -9.70 -27.69 27.23
N VAL A 252 -8.68 -27.03 27.79
CA VAL A 252 -7.39 -26.79 27.14
C VAL A 252 -6.68 -28.06 26.66
N LYS A 253 -6.88 -29.18 27.37
CA LYS A 253 -6.33 -30.50 27.03
C LYS A 253 -7.07 -31.20 25.90
N ASN A 254 -8.36 -30.91 25.71
CA ASN A 254 -9.18 -31.46 24.63
C ASN A 254 -9.17 -30.57 23.39
N ALA A 255 -8.99 -29.25 23.55
CA ALA A 255 -8.83 -28.29 22.46
C ALA A 255 -7.47 -28.43 21.74
N VAL A 256 -6.43 -28.84 22.48
CA VAL A 256 -5.10 -29.18 21.94
C VAL A 256 -4.74 -30.62 22.35
N PRO A 257 -5.35 -31.66 21.75
CA PRO A 257 -5.23 -33.04 22.25
C PRO A 257 -3.81 -33.61 22.19
N TYR A 258 -3.04 -33.30 21.14
CA TYR A 258 -1.71 -33.86 20.92
C TYR A 258 -0.64 -32.76 20.90
N VAL A 259 0.51 -33.03 21.53
CA VAL A 259 1.65 -32.09 21.63
C VAL A 259 2.90 -32.76 21.05
N PHE A 260 3.59 -32.03 20.18
CA PHE A 260 4.72 -32.46 19.37
C PHE A 260 5.91 -31.52 19.60
N GLY A 261 6.42 -31.51 20.83
CA GLY A 261 7.40 -30.51 21.29
C GLY A 261 6.76 -29.14 21.43
N ASP A 262 7.26 -28.14 20.71
CA ASP A 262 6.82 -26.75 20.76
C ASP A 262 5.54 -26.46 19.95
N LEU A 263 4.98 -27.48 19.28
CA LEU A 263 3.73 -27.41 18.53
C LEU A 263 2.66 -28.31 19.14
N GLY A 264 1.39 -27.94 19.06
CA GLY A 264 0.27 -28.74 19.54
C GLY A 264 -0.88 -28.74 18.53
N GLN A 265 -1.33 -29.92 18.11
CA GLN A 265 -2.43 -30.03 17.15
C GLN A 265 -3.71 -29.48 17.76
N TRP A 266 -4.32 -28.50 17.08
CA TRP A 266 -5.65 -28.02 17.44
C TRP A 266 -6.71 -29.05 17.04
N GLN A 267 -7.72 -29.23 17.90
CA GLN A 267 -8.77 -30.25 17.76
C GLN A 267 -9.47 -30.17 16.39
N GLU A 268 -9.78 -28.97 15.92
CA GLU A 268 -10.52 -28.74 14.68
C GLU A 268 -9.68 -28.79 13.40
N SER A 269 -8.36 -28.95 13.46
CA SER A 269 -7.52 -28.85 12.25
C SER A 269 -7.82 -29.92 11.19
N GLY A 270 -8.43 -31.06 11.55
CA GLY A 270 -8.90 -32.07 10.59
C GLY A 270 -10.24 -31.77 9.92
N ARG A 271 -10.92 -30.69 10.33
CA ARG A 271 -12.23 -30.24 9.84
C ARG A 271 -12.05 -29.20 8.74
N ASP A 272 -11.71 -27.98 9.12
CA ASP A 272 -11.42 -26.85 8.23
C ASP A 272 -10.61 -25.78 8.99
N GLN A 273 -9.84 -24.98 8.26
CA GLN A 273 -9.01 -23.94 8.89
C GLN A 273 -9.80 -22.71 9.31
N GLY A 274 -10.98 -22.46 8.71
CA GLY A 274 -11.85 -21.35 9.06
C GLY A 274 -12.35 -21.40 10.51
N HIS A 275 -12.66 -22.59 11.02
CA HIS A 275 -13.02 -22.82 12.43
C HIS A 275 -11.80 -23.04 13.32
N THR A 276 -10.72 -23.62 12.80
CA THR A 276 -9.44 -23.71 13.51
C THR A 276 -8.93 -22.32 13.94
N VAL A 277 -8.99 -21.31 13.05
CA VAL A 277 -8.60 -19.93 13.37
C VAL A 277 -9.63 -19.23 14.28
N LEU A 278 -10.92 -19.60 14.22
CA LEU A 278 -11.92 -19.16 15.22
C LEU A 278 -11.57 -19.66 16.63
N GLY A 279 -10.95 -20.85 16.76
CA GLY A 279 -10.42 -21.36 18.01
C GLY A 279 -9.43 -20.41 18.70
N VAL A 280 -8.53 -19.78 17.92
CA VAL A 280 -7.61 -18.74 18.40
C VAL A 280 -8.37 -17.53 18.95
N ALA A 281 -9.41 -17.08 18.23
CA ALA A 281 -10.25 -15.96 18.64
C ALA A 281 -10.88 -16.18 20.02
N LEU A 282 -11.49 -17.35 20.21
CA LEU A 282 -12.28 -17.65 21.40
C LEU A 282 -11.40 -17.98 22.60
N ALA A 283 -10.40 -18.86 22.42
CA ALA A 283 -9.47 -19.21 23.50
C ALA A 283 -8.59 -18.01 23.91
N GLY A 284 -8.12 -17.21 22.94
CA GLY A 284 -7.39 -15.97 23.23
C GLY A 284 -8.27 -14.95 23.97
N SER A 285 -9.51 -14.72 23.51
CA SER A 285 -10.43 -13.79 24.18
C SER A 285 -10.71 -14.22 25.62
N PHE A 286 -10.97 -15.52 25.83
CA PHE A 286 -11.18 -16.10 27.15
C PHE A 286 -9.96 -15.89 28.07
N CYS A 287 -8.75 -16.16 27.57
CA CYS A 287 -7.52 -16.02 28.37
C CYS A 287 -7.13 -14.55 28.63
N GLU A 288 -7.42 -13.61 27.73
CA GLU A 288 -7.14 -12.19 27.95
C GLU A 288 -8.14 -11.56 28.95
N MET A 289 -9.42 -11.94 28.87
CA MET A 289 -10.41 -11.58 29.90
C MET A 289 -10.06 -12.17 31.28
N ALA A 290 -9.50 -13.39 31.33
CA ALA A 290 -9.00 -13.97 32.57
C ALA A 290 -7.74 -13.25 33.09
N TRP A 291 -6.78 -12.95 32.21
CA TRP A 291 -5.55 -12.22 32.53
C TRP A 291 -5.82 -10.83 33.10
N ASN A 292 -6.80 -10.11 32.55
CA ASN A 292 -7.21 -8.79 33.06
C ASN A 292 -7.89 -8.84 34.43
N GLN A 293 -8.27 -10.03 34.91
CA GLN A 293 -8.74 -10.33 36.27
C GLN A 293 -7.67 -11.01 37.14
N GLY A 294 -6.42 -11.07 36.68
CA GLY A 294 -5.26 -11.58 37.43
C GLY A 294 -4.96 -13.08 37.27
N GLU A 295 -5.65 -13.80 36.37
CA GLU A 295 -5.52 -15.25 36.21
C GLU A 295 -4.77 -15.61 34.91
N ASP A 296 -3.57 -16.20 35.01
CA ASP A 296 -2.75 -16.58 33.84
C ASP A 296 -3.18 -17.93 33.25
N LEU A 297 -4.19 -17.88 32.38
CA LEU A 297 -4.64 -19.05 31.60
C LEU A 297 -3.84 -19.29 30.32
N TYR A 298 -3.13 -18.27 29.82
CA TYR A 298 -2.25 -18.39 28.66
C TYR A 298 -1.02 -19.27 28.95
N GLY A 299 -0.47 -19.18 30.17
CA GLY A 299 0.66 -20.01 30.62
C GLY A 299 0.27 -21.44 31.05
N TYR A 300 -1.03 -21.76 31.13
CA TYR A 300 -1.51 -23.01 31.71
C TYR A 300 -1.10 -24.26 30.89
N ASP A 301 -0.89 -25.38 31.62
CA ASP A 301 -0.43 -26.68 31.11
C ASP A 301 0.84 -26.59 30.24
N ASP A 302 1.84 -25.84 30.72
CA ASP A 302 3.08 -25.51 30.02
C ASP A 302 2.82 -24.81 28.66
N ASN A 303 2.17 -23.64 28.73
CA ASN A 303 1.83 -22.80 27.59
C ASN A 303 1.12 -23.57 26.46
N ARG A 304 0.20 -24.49 26.80
CA ARG A 304 -0.41 -25.41 25.81
C ARG A 304 -1.11 -24.67 24.66
N LEU A 305 -1.71 -23.51 24.95
CA LEU A 305 -2.32 -22.65 23.94
C LEU A 305 -1.28 -21.99 23.01
N LEU A 306 -0.09 -21.62 23.47
CA LEU A 306 0.99 -21.13 22.60
C LEU A 306 1.37 -22.19 21.56
N LYS A 307 1.57 -23.43 22.03
CA LYS A 307 1.88 -24.59 21.16
C LYS A 307 0.75 -24.83 20.15
N GLY A 308 -0.51 -24.65 20.57
CA GLY A 308 -1.69 -24.64 19.70
C GLY A 308 -1.69 -23.52 18.66
N PHE A 309 -1.47 -22.27 19.06
CA PHE A 309 -1.53 -21.11 18.17
C PHE A 309 -0.35 -21.08 17.18
N GLU A 310 0.86 -21.47 17.60
CA GLU A 310 2.01 -21.68 16.70
C GLU A 310 1.73 -22.78 15.66
N TYR A 311 1.09 -23.88 16.06
CA TYR A 311 0.69 -24.95 15.12
C TYR A 311 -0.30 -24.43 14.08
N ILE A 312 -1.35 -23.72 14.51
CA ILE A 312 -2.38 -23.17 13.61
C ILE A 312 -1.76 -22.14 12.65
N ALA A 313 -0.95 -21.23 13.17
CA ALA A 313 -0.25 -20.22 12.38
C ALA A 313 0.70 -20.87 11.38
N LYS A 314 1.53 -21.83 11.82
CA LYS A 314 2.47 -22.57 10.96
C LYS A 314 1.75 -23.23 9.78
N TYR A 315 0.67 -23.95 10.04
CA TYR A 315 -0.07 -24.62 8.97
C TYR A 315 -0.73 -23.63 8.01
N ASN A 316 -1.36 -22.57 8.53
CA ASN A 316 -2.02 -21.56 7.70
C ASN A 316 -1.06 -20.63 6.95
N LEU A 317 0.23 -20.60 7.31
CA LEU A 317 1.30 -19.99 6.52
C LEU A 317 1.78 -20.87 5.35
N GLY A 318 1.24 -22.08 5.19
CA GLY A 318 1.60 -23.02 4.12
C GLY A 318 2.75 -23.98 4.47
N TYR A 319 3.09 -24.15 5.75
CA TYR A 319 4.07 -25.13 6.21
C TYR A 319 3.36 -26.41 6.68
N GLU A 320 4.02 -27.55 6.59
CA GLU A 320 3.49 -28.81 7.11
C GLU A 320 3.67 -28.97 8.63
N VAL A 321 2.74 -29.72 9.24
CA VAL A 321 2.64 -29.94 10.69
C VAL A 321 2.34 -31.41 11.01
N PRO A 322 2.86 -31.96 12.13
CA PRO A 322 2.57 -33.33 12.53
C PRO A 322 1.10 -33.49 12.95
N TYR A 323 0.38 -34.43 12.35
CA TYR A 323 -1.04 -34.66 12.61
C TYR A 323 -1.29 -36.11 13.07
N THR A 324 -2.00 -36.28 14.19
CA THR A 324 -2.57 -37.55 14.65
C THR A 324 -4.07 -37.57 14.36
N THR A 325 -4.56 -38.69 13.83
CA THR A 325 -5.99 -38.90 13.52
C THR A 325 -6.90 -38.43 14.65
N TYR A 326 -7.76 -37.45 14.36
CA TYR A 326 -8.84 -37.08 15.28
C TYR A 326 -10.05 -38.00 15.07
N SER A 327 -10.77 -38.31 16.15
CA SER A 327 -12.02 -39.09 16.09
C SER A 327 -12.94 -38.74 17.26
N ASN A 328 -14.26 -38.81 17.07
CA ASN A 328 -15.23 -38.45 18.10
C ASN A 328 -16.34 -39.48 18.33
N CYS A 329 -17.16 -39.25 19.36
CA CYS A 329 -18.17 -40.18 19.84
C CYS A 329 -19.35 -40.44 18.89
N ILE A 330 -19.52 -39.64 17.81
CA ILE A 330 -20.52 -39.90 16.75
C ILE A 330 -19.91 -40.54 15.50
N GLY A 331 -18.63 -40.93 15.54
CA GLY A 331 -17.96 -41.62 14.43
C GLY A 331 -17.40 -40.71 13.35
N VAL A 332 -17.26 -39.39 13.59
CA VAL A 332 -16.39 -38.57 12.75
C VAL A 332 -14.96 -39.06 12.93
N VAL A 333 -14.27 -39.32 11.81
CA VAL A 333 -12.85 -39.70 11.76
C VAL A 333 -12.15 -38.79 10.77
N GLN A 334 -11.12 -38.09 11.21
CA GLN A 334 -10.30 -37.19 10.41
C GLN A 334 -8.87 -37.74 10.41
N PRO A 335 -8.45 -38.49 9.36
CA PRO A 335 -7.15 -39.15 9.34
C PRO A 335 -6.00 -38.20 8.96
N ILE A 336 -6.31 -37.04 8.38
CA ILE A 336 -5.38 -36.02 7.92
C ILE A 336 -5.83 -34.63 8.39
N ILE A 337 -4.90 -33.68 8.40
CA ILE A 337 -5.22 -32.26 8.53
C ILE A 337 -5.99 -31.77 7.28
N SER A 338 -6.90 -30.82 7.46
CA SER A 338 -7.74 -30.29 6.38
C SER A 338 -7.07 -29.13 5.66
N GLU A 339 -6.99 -29.21 4.33
CA GLU A 339 -6.59 -28.11 3.44
C GLU A 339 -7.70 -27.07 3.25
N ASP A 340 -8.95 -27.34 3.68
CA ASP A 340 -10.05 -26.41 3.46
C ASP A 340 -9.81 -25.08 4.20
N GLN A 341 -9.97 -23.99 3.46
CA GLN A 341 -9.73 -22.61 3.90
C GLN A 341 -8.31 -22.34 4.44
N ARG A 342 -7.29 -23.15 4.12
CA ARG A 342 -5.90 -22.92 4.57
C ARG A 342 -5.41 -21.53 4.18
N GLY A 343 -4.94 -20.77 5.18
CA GLY A 343 -4.61 -19.34 5.05
C GLY A 343 -5.77 -18.39 5.43
N ASN A 344 -6.79 -18.86 6.14
CA ASN A 344 -7.94 -18.04 6.55
C ASN A 344 -7.52 -16.82 7.39
N LEU A 345 -7.86 -15.61 6.93
CA LEU A 345 -7.53 -14.36 7.63
C LEU A 345 -8.71 -13.92 8.51
N ARG A 346 -8.49 -13.90 9.84
CA ARG A 346 -9.42 -13.35 10.85
C ARG A 346 -8.68 -12.39 11.80
N PRO A 347 -9.34 -11.36 12.35
CA PRO A 347 -8.74 -10.39 13.28
C PRO A 347 -8.67 -10.98 14.70
N VAL A 348 -7.66 -11.82 14.94
CA VAL A 348 -7.55 -12.67 16.15
C VAL A 348 -6.12 -12.79 16.66
N TRP A 349 -5.13 -12.29 15.90
CA TRP A 349 -3.73 -12.65 16.03
C TRP A 349 -2.93 -11.62 16.82
N GLU A 350 -3.30 -10.34 16.74
CA GLU A 350 -2.65 -9.27 17.49
C GLU A 350 -2.68 -9.53 19.01
N MET A 351 -3.81 -9.97 19.53
CA MET A 351 -4.03 -10.24 20.96
C MET A 351 -3.06 -11.29 21.49
N VAL A 352 -3.02 -12.44 20.83
CA VAL A 352 -2.19 -13.58 21.24
C VAL A 352 -0.70 -13.31 20.99
N TYR A 353 -0.35 -12.60 19.91
CA TYR A 353 1.01 -12.12 19.63
C TYR A 353 1.53 -11.21 20.75
N ASN A 354 0.82 -10.12 21.08
CA ASN A 354 1.28 -9.18 22.11
C ASN A 354 1.29 -9.81 23.51
N HIS A 355 0.43 -10.81 23.78
CA HIS A 355 0.54 -11.59 25.01
C HIS A 355 1.87 -12.38 25.06
N TYR A 356 2.07 -13.32 24.14
CA TYR A 356 3.21 -14.24 24.27
C TYR A 356 4.56 -13.59 23.94
N VAL A 357 4.63 -12.76 22.90
CA VAL A 357 5.90 -12.16 22.46
C VAL A 357 6.22 -10.91 23.27
N ASN A 358 5.36 -9.89 23.23
CA ASN A 358 5.69 -8.57 23.79
C ASN A 358 5.50 -8.47 25.32
N ARG A 359 4.51 -9.17 25.89
CA ARG A 359 4.22 -9.16 27.34
C ARG A 359 4.95 -10.27 28.10
N LYS A 360 5.15 -11.46 27.50
CA LYS A 360 5.79 -12.62 28.16
C LYS A 360 7.21 -12.91 27.66
N GLY A 361 7.68 -12.29 26.57
CA GLY A 361 9.04 -12.48 26.04
C GLY A 361 9.31 -13.84 25.41
N LEU A 362 8.28 -14.59 25.03
CA LEU A 362 8.38 -15.95 24.51
C LEU A 362 8.52 -15.97 22.97
N SER A 363 9.21 -17.00 22.46
CA SER A 363 9.36 -17.20 21.02
C SER A 363 8.06 -17.74 20.41
N ALA A 364 7.50 -17.02 19.45
CA ALA A 364 6.30 -17.43 18.70
C ALA A 364 6.39 -17.00 17.23
N PRO A 365 7.37 -17.54 16.46
CA PRO A 365 7.71 -17.05 15.12
C PRO A 365 6.57 -17.16 14.09
N TYR A 366 5.73 -18.19 14.16
CA TYR A 366 4.66 -18.37 13.18
C TYR A 366 3.48 -17.43 13.46
N MET A 367 3.07 -17.32 14.72
CA MET A 367 2.04 -16.39 15.20
C MET A 367 2.46 -14.92 15.01
N THR A 368 3.75 -14.60 15.22
CA THR A 368 4.33 -13.28 14.87
C THR A 368 4.06 -12.92 13.42
N ARG A 369 4.37 -13.84 12.50
CA ARG A 369 4.16 -13.63 11.06
C ARG A 369 2.67 -13.55 10.70
N PHE A 370 1.81 -14.35 11.35
CA PHE A 370 0.37 -14.29 11.07
C PHE A 370 -0.25 -12.97 11.53
N ALA A 371 0.11 -12.46 12.71
CA ALA A 371 -0.28 -11.12 13.17
C ALA A 371 0.17 -10.03 12.18
N GLN A 372 1.41 -10.11 11.67
CA GLN A 372 1.92 -9.18 10.65
C GLN A 372 1.18 -9.24 9.31
N ILE A 373 0.58 -10.37 8.95
CA ILE A 373 -0.21 -10.53 7.71
C ILE A 373 -1.63 -9.96 7.84
N VAL A 374 -2.24 -10.01 9.03
CA VAL A 374 -3.60 -9.48 9.26
C VAL A 374 -3.60 -8.03 9.76
N ARG A 375 -2.47 -7.52 10.27
CA ARG A 375 -2.27 -6.10 10.59
C ARG A 375 -2.49 -5.20 9.35
N PRO A 376 -3.23 -4.07 9.47
CA PRO A 376 -4.02 -3.63 10.62
C PRO A 376 -5.37 -4.36 10.71
N GLU A 377 -5.64 -5.02 11.84
CA GLU A 377 -6.89 -5.75 12.05
C GLU A 377 -8.11 -4.80 12.12
N GLY A 378 -9.11 -5.01 11.26
CA GLY A 378 -10.49 -4.50 11.45
C GLY A 378 -11.35 -5.41 12.35
N GLY A 379 -12.68 -5.29 12.29
CA GLY A 379 -13.61 -6.13 13.05
C GLY A 379 -14.93 -6.43 12.33
N GLY A 380 -16.03 -6.52 13.08
CA GLY A 380 -17.35 -6.87 12.55
C GLY A 380 -17.78 -5.98 11.37
N GLY A 381 -17.96 -6.58 10.19
CA GLY A 381 -18.26 -5.89 8.93
C GLY A 381 -17.06 -5.68 7.99
N ASN A 382 -15.82 -5.86 8.46
CA ASN A 382 -14.62 -5.85 7.59
C ASN A 382 -14.35 -7.24 6.96
N TYR A 383 -14.80 -8.33 7.60
CA TYR A 383 -14.50 -9.72 7.20
C TYR A 383 -15.71 -10.43 6.57
N GLY A 384 -16.48 -9.70 5.75
CA GLY A 384 -17.65 -10.19 5.03
C GLY A 384 -18.99 -10.04 5.78
N PRO A 385 -20.13 -10.26 5.09
CA PRO A 385 -21.47 -9.90 5.58
C PRO A 385 -22.17 -10.97 6.44
N ASN A 386 -21.58 -12.17 6.55
CA ASN A 386 -22.13 -13.37 7.19
C ASN A 386 -21.50 -13.60 8.58
N SER A 387 -22.07 -14.50 9.41
CA SER A 387 -21.63 -14.72 10.81
C SER A 387 -20.10 -14.83 10.98
N GLY A 388 -19.39 -15.52 10.07
CA GLY A 388 -17.92 -15.64 10.09
C GLY A 388 -17.16 -14.31 10.24
N GLY A 389 -17.67 -13.22 9.65
CA GLY A 389 -17.11 -11.88 9.76
C GLY A 389 -17.41 -11.15 11.08
N TYR A 390 -18.28 -11.73 11.91
CA TYR A 390 -18.81 -11.21 13.18
C TYR A 390 -18.67 -12.21 14.34
N ASP A 391 -18.12 -13.40 14.14
CA ASP A 391 -17.88 -14.38 15.21
C ASP A 391 -16.79 -13.93 16.20
N GLN A 392 -16.05 -12.88 15.86
CA GLN A 392 -15.04 -12.22 16.69
C GLN A 392 -15.21 -10.70 16.65
N LEU A 393 -14.85 -10.02 17.75
CA LEU A 393 -14.93 -8.56 17.87
C LEU A 393 -13.94 -7.82 16.96
N GLY A 394 -12.73 -8.37 16.82
CA GLY A 394 -11.62 -7.78 16.06
C GLY A 394 -11.11 -6.46 16.64
N TYR A 395 -10.52 -5.64 15.77
CA TYR A 395 -9.77 -4.43 16.10
C TYR A 395 -8.60 -4.70 17.07
N GLY A 396 -7.95 -5.86 16.93
CA GLY A 396 -6.85 -6.22 17.80
C GLY A 396 -5.67 -5.25 17.64
N THR A 397 -5.30 -4.90 16.41
CA THR A 397 -4.22 -3.92 16.13
C THR A 397 -4.46 -2.54 16.74
N LEU A 398 -5.72 -2.13 16.91
CA LEU A 398 -6.05 -0.91 17.66
C LEU A 398 -5.90 -1.11 19.18
N THR A 399 -6.24 -2.29 19.70
CA THR A 399 -6.50 -2.47 21.14
C THR A 399 -5.37 -3.19 21.90
N PHE A 400 -4.85 -4.29 21.37
CA PHE A 400 -3.85 -5.13 22.03
C PHE A 400 -2.40 -4.82 21.64
N SER A 401 -2.17 -4.01 20.61
CA SER A 401 -0.81 -3.58 20.23
C SER A 401 -0.07 -2.94 21.41
N LEU A 402 1.16 -3.39 21.61
CA LEU A 402 2.17 -2.87 22.53
C LEU A 402 3.37 -2.34 21.73
N ASP A 403 4.27 -1.62 22.40
CA ASP A 403 5.53 -1.18 21.80
C ASP A 403 6.46 -2.38 21.56
N GLU A 404 6.86 -2.58 20.31
CA GLU A 404 7.68 -3.73 19.89
C GLU A 404 9.12 -3.62 20.42
N PRO A 405 9.74 -4.70 20.92
CA PRO A 405 11.16 -4.70 21.30
C PRO A 405 12.07 -4.50 20.08
N VAL A 406 13.17 -3.77 20.26
CA VAL A 406 14.09 -3.37 19.17
C VAL A 406 14.75 -4.59 18.52
N ARG A 407 14.35 -4.91 17.28
CA ARG A 407 14.97 -5.92 16.41
C ARG A 407 16.04 -5.24 15.52
N PRO A 408 17.33 -5.63 15.60
CA PRO A 408 18.41 -4.72 15.23
C PRO A 408 18.76 -4.57 13.73
N ALA A 409 18.29 -5.44 12.82
CA ALA A 409 18.58 -5.31 11.39
C ALA A 409 17.41 -5.70 10.48
N ASN A 410 17.22 -4.97 9.37
CA ASN A 410 16.33 -5.39 8.27
C ASN A 410 17.09 -6.30 7.29
N GLN A 411 16.36 -7.20 6.61
CA GLN A 411 16.91 -8.09 5.59
C GLN A 411 16.01 -8.14 4.35
N THR A 412 16.53 -8.64 3.23
CA THR A 412 15.79 -8.85 1.97
C THR A 412 15.98 -10.25 1.43
N ILE A 413 15.13 -10.68 0.50
CA ILE A 413 15.32 -11.90 -0.31
C ILE A 413 15.69 -11.46 -1.73
N ALA A 414 16.85 -11.88 -2.21
CA ALA A 414 17.15 -11.88 -3.64
C ALA A 414 16.60 -13.18 -4.24
N PHE A 415 15.56 -13.09 -5.06
CA PHE A 415 14.98 -14.22 -5.80
C PHE A 415 15.18 -14.00 -7.30
N PRO A 416 16.15 -14.70 -7.94
CA PRO A 416 16.40 -14.58 -9.38
C PRO A 416 15.18 -14.92 -10.23
N ALA A 417 15.04 -14.29 -11.39
CA ALA A 417 13.98 -14.62 -12.34
C ALA A 417 14.08 -16.09 -12.79
N MET A 418 13.02 -16.86 -12.63
CA MET A 418 13.01 -18.27 -13.01
C MET A 418 12.90 -18.42 -14.53
N PRO A 419 13.73 -19.28 -15.15
CA PRO A 419 13.57 -19.61 -16.56
C PRO A 419 12.33 -20.49 -16.78
N ASN A 420 11.66 -20.29 -17.92
CA ASN A 420 10.58 -21.18 -18.36
C ASN A 420 11.07 -22.63 -18.43
N LYS A 421 10.19 -23.57 -18.09
CA LYS A 421 10.42 -25.01 -18.15
C LYS A 421 9.54 -25.63 -19.23
N GLU A 422 9.86 -26.86 -19.61
CA GLU A 422 8.97 -27.70 -20.42
C GLU A 422 8.28 -28.73 -19.52
N PHE A 423 7.08 -29.17 -19.89
CA PHE A 423 6.40 -30.25 -19.21
C PHE A 423 7.21 -31.56 -19.31
N GLY A 424 7.58 -32.12 -18.17
CA GLY A 424 8.55 -33.23 -18.06
C GLY A 424 9.98 -32.81 -17.68
N ALA A 425 10.23 -31.52 -17.42
CA ALA A 425 11.51 -31.07 -16.87
C ALA A 425 11.77 -31.64 -15.47
N ALA A 426 13.02 -32.04 -15.21
CA ALA A 426 13.46 -32.54 -13.91
C ALA A 426 13.50 -31.43 -12.84
N ASP A 427 13.37 -31.87 -11.59
CA ASP A 427 13.25 -31.02 -10.40
C ASP A 427 14.48 -30.11 -10.21
N PHE A 428 14.26 -28.88 -9.74
CA PHE A 428 15.29 -27.84 -9.71
C PHE A 428 15.20 -26.91 -8.51
N ALA A 429 16.34 -26.39 -8.05
CA ALA A 429 16.38 -25.42 -6.96
C ALA A 429 15.84 -24.03 -7.41
N PRO A 430 15.05 -23.32 -6.60
CA PRO A 430 14.55 -21.97 -6.93
C PRO A 430 15.64 -20.89 -6.92
N GLY A 431 16.71 -21.08 -6.15
CA GLY A 431 17.89 -20.22 -6.16
C GLY A 431 17.76 -18.86 -5.44
N ALA A 432 16.76 -18.66 -4.58
CA ALA A 432 16.67 -17.43 -3.77
C ALA A 432 17.57 -17.47 -2.53
N THR A 433 18.05 -16.30 -2.12
CA THR A 433 18.97 -16.12 -0.98
C THR A 433 18.56 -14.92 -0.13
N ALA A 434 18.57 -15.07 1.19
CA ALA A 434 18.34 -13.95 2.12
C ALA A 434 19.64 -13.15 2.38
N SER A 435 19.53 -11.84 2.56
CA SER A 435 20.68 -10.96 2.83
C SER A 435 21.31 -11.16 4.22
N SER A 436 20.65 -11.93 5.10
CA SER A 436 21.15 -12.41 6.39
C SER A 436 21.96 -13.72 6.29
N GLY A 437 21.89 -14.41 5.14
CA GLY A 437 22.37 -15.79 5.00
C GLY A 437 21.44 -16.87 5.54
N LEU A 438 20.28 -16.51 6.13
CA LEU A 438 19.32 -17.48 6.67
C LEU A 438 18.64 -18.33 5.55
N PRO A 439 18.29 -19.61 5.81
CA PRO A 439 17.71 -20.51 4.80
C PRO A 439 16.32 -20.09 4.32
N VAL A 440 16.15 -19.84 3.03
CA VAL A 440 14.89 -19.42 2.41
C VAL A 440 13.97 -20.64 2.18
N VAL A 441 12.69 -20.51 2.54
CA VAL A 441 11.65 -21.54 2.34
C VAL A 441 10.71 -21.13 1.20
N TYR A 442 10.14 -22.12 0.50
CA TYR A 442 9.35 -21.90 -0.71
C TYR A 442 7.95 -22.53 -0.63
N SER A 443 6.99 -21.90 -1.30
CA SER A 443 5.68 -22.49 -1.61
C SER A 443 5.22 -22.13 -3.03
N SER A 444 4.16 -22.78 -3.52
CA SER A 444 3.62 -22.57 -4.88
C SER A 444 2.16 -22.15 -4.83
N SER A 445 1.77 -21.16 -5.62
CA SER A 445 0.37 -20.72 -5.74
C SER A 445 -0.52 -21.69 -6.52
N ASN A 446 0.06 -22.67 -7.22
CA ASN A 446 -0.68 -23.74 -7.88
C ASN A 446 0.15 -25.05 -7.94
N PRO A 447 0.11 -25.89 -6.88
CA PRO A 447 0.85 -27.16 -6.84
C PRO A 447 0.44 -28.18 -7.91
N VAL A 448 -0.68 -27.98 -8.62
CA VAL A 448 -1.11 -28.83 -9.75
C VAL A 448 -0.31 -28.53 -11.03
N ILE A 449 0.35 -27.36 -11.11
CA ILE A 449 1.23 -26.97 -12.22
C ILE A 449 2.69 -27.23 -11.84
N ALA A 450 3.13 -26.75 -10.67
CA ALA A 450 4.42 -27.11 -10.08
C ALA A 450 4.36 -27.04 -8.56
N SER A 451 4.92 -28.04 -7.88
CA SER A 451 4.90 -28.20 -6.41
C SER A 451 6.28 -28.02 -5.81
N ILE A 452 6.37 -27.84 -4.48
CA ILE A 452 7.64 -27.78 -3.75
C ILE A 452 7.86 -29.13 -3.05
N ASN A 453 9.04 -29.72 -3.28
CA ASN A 453 9.49 -30.94 -2.63
C ASN A 453 9.98 -30.67 -1.19
N ALA A 454 10.06 -31.73 -0.38
CA ALA A 454 10.53 -31.64 1.01
C ALA A 454 11.98 -31.16 1.19
N ASP A 455 12.79 -31.15 0.12
CA ASP A 455 14.15 -30.61 0.08
C ASP A 455 14.22 -29.14 -0.40
N GLY A 456 13.08 -28.53 -0.73
CA GLY A 456 12.98 -27.16 -1.25
C GLY A 456 13.15 -27.02 -2.76
N THR A 457 13.28 -28.12 -3.51
CA THR A 457 13.26 -28.09 -4.99
C THR A 457 11.84 -27.96 -5.55
N ILE A 458 11.72 -27.49 -6.80
CA ILE A 458 10.45 -27.38 -7.52
C ILE A 458 10.28 -28.60 -8.44
N HIS A 459 9.17 -29.31 -8.30
CA HIS A 459 8.72 -30.39 -9.19
C HIS A 459 7.69 -29.87 -10.21
N VAL A 460 7.79 -30.25 -11.49
CA VAL A 460 6.93 -29.76 -12.59
C VAL A 460 5.87 -30.80 -12.98
N SER A 461 4.61 -30.49 -12.72
CA SER A 461 3.49 -31.43 -12.80
C SER A 461 2.64 -31.30 -14.08
N LYS A 462 2.45 -30.09 -14.63
CA LYS A 462 1.62 -29.84 -15.84
C LYS A 462 2.06 -28.58 -16.60
N PRO A 463 1.74 -28.43 -17.91
CA PRO A 463 1.82 -27.14 -18.60
C PRO A 463 0.92 -26.08 -17.94
N GLY A 464 1.35 -24.83 -17.94
CA GLY A 464 0.62 -23.70 -17.33
C GLY A 464 1.56 -22.68 -16.67
N THR A 465 1.00 -21.76 -15.89
CA THR A 465 1.75 -20.76 -15.10
C THR A 465 1.42 -20.86 -13.62
N THR A 466 2.43 -20.67 -12.77
CA THR A 466 2.26 -20.58 -11.31
C THR A 466 3.26 -19.61 -10.70
N THR A 467 3.00 -19.13 -9.47
CA THR A 467 3.89 -18.24 -8.73
C THR A 467 4.57 -19.05 -7.64
N ILE A 468 5.90 -19.13 -7.68
CA ILE A 468 6.68 -19.63 -6.53
C ILE A 468 6.94 -18.45 -5.60
N ILE A 469 6.73 -18.69 -4.32
CA ILE A 469 6.79 -17.70 -3.24
C ILE A 469 8.00 -18.04 -2.38
N ALA A 470 8.95 -17.12 -2.23
CA ALA A 470 10.13 -17.27 -1.38
C ALA A 470 9.94 -16.48 -0.08
N GLN A 471 10.21 -17.14 1.05
CA GLN A 471 10.02 -16.60 2.39
C GLN A 471 11.29 -16.74 3.24
N GLN A 472 11.60 -15.71 4.02
CA GLN A 472 12.56 -15.76 5.10
C GLN A 472 11.92 -15.14 6.34
N MET A 473 11.98 -15.88 7.46
CA MET A 473 11.34 -15.55 8.73
C MET A 473 12.13 -14.53 9.55
N GLY A 474 13.46 -14.53 9.41
CA GLY A 474 14.33 -13.82 10.36
C GLY A 474 14.47 -14.58 11.67
N ASP A 475 15.07 -13.92 12.65
CA ASP A 475 15.46 -14.50 13.93
C ASP A 475 15.45 -13.44 15.06
N ASN A 476 16.37 -13.53 16.02
CA ASN A 476 16.55 -12.55 17.10
C ASN A 476 17.48 -11.38 16.74
N GLN A 477 18.09 -11.38 15.55
CA GLN A 477 18.96 -10.32 15.02
C GLN A 477 18.32 -9.62 13.81
N TYR A 478 17.67 -10.37 12.93
CA TYR A 478 17.08 -9.88 11.70
C TYR A 478 15.56 -9.88 11.73
N ASN A 479 14.96 -8.73 11.41
CA ASN A 479 13.54 -8.62 11.05
C ASN A 479 13.22 -9.54 9.87
N ILE A 480 11.97 -9.99 9.82
CA ILE A 480 11.40 -10.77 8.72
C ILE A 480 11.70 -10.13 7.35
N ALA A 481 11.98 -10.95 6.34
CA ALA A 481 12.25 -10.43 5.01
C ALA A 481 10.95 -10.15 4.24
N PRO A 482 10.88 -9.08 3.42
CA PRO A 482 9.82 -8.94 2.42
C PRO A 482 9.73 -10.19 1.54
N ILE A 483 8.50 -10.66 1.33
CA ILE A 483 8.23 -11.86 0.51
C ILE A 483 8.63 -11.58 -0.95
N ALA A 484 9.43 -12.46 -1.53
CA ALA A 484 9.78 -12.39 -2.94
C ALA A 484 8.93 -13.39 -3.74
N TYR A 485 8.50 -12.98 -4.93
CA TYR A 485 7.65 -13.76 -5.82
C TYR A 485 8.34 -13.92 -7.17
N GLN A 486 8.26 -15.10 -7.77
CA GLN A 486 8.71 -15.33 -9.14
C GLN A 486 7.72 -16.24 -9.88
N THR A 487 7.40 -15.88 -11.12
CA THR A 487 6.50 -16.66 -11.98
C THR A 487 7.27 -17.77 -12.67
N LEU A 488 6.75 -19.00 -12.59
CA LEU A 488 7.20 -20.15 -13.35
C LEU A 488 6.20 -20.45 -14.47
N THR A 489 6.68 -20.44 -15.72
CA THR A 489 5.91 -20.91 -16.89
C THR A 489 6.39 -22.29 -17.30
N VAL A 490 5.44 -23.22 -17.48
CA VAL A 490 5.68 -24.57 -17.98
C VAL A 490 5.04 -24.69 -19.37
N ASN A 491 5.89 -24.79 -20.38
CA ASN A 491 5.50 -24.91 -21.78
C ASN A 491 5.11 -26.35 -22.15
N GLN A 492 4.21 -26.48 -23.13
CA GLN A 492 3.92 -27.75 -23.79
C GLN A 492 4.88 -27.96 -24.97
N ILE A 493 5.45 -29.17 -25.09
CA ILE A 493 6.41 -29.51 -26.14
C ILE A 493 5.68 -29.60 -27.50
N PRO A 494 6.09 -28.85 -28.55
CA PRO A 494 5.47 -28.95 -29.87
C PRO A 494 5.85 -30.26 -30.58
N GLY A 495 4.85 -31.01 -31.08
CA GLY A 495 5.12 -32.15 -31.98
C GLY A 495 4.17 -33.35 -31.93
N VAL A 496 3.16 -33.39 -31.05
CA VAL A 496 2.30 -34.58 -30.87
C VAL A 496 0.80 -34.26 -30.96
N THR A 497 0.28 -34.22 -32.19
CA THR A 497 -1.08 -34.68 -32.54
C THR A 497 -1.24 -34.94 -34.05
N ASP A 498 -1.67 -36.18 -34.34
CA ASP A 498 -2.34 -36.78 -35.51
C ASP A 498 -2.73 -35.96 -36.78
N GLY A 499 -2.87 -36.63 -37.93
CA GLY A 499 -3.77 -36.20 -39.03
C GLY A 499 -3.18 -35.64 -40.35
N THR A 500 -2.60 -36.51 -41.18
CA THR A 500 -2.31 -36.30 -42.64
C THR A 500 -3.56 -35.89 -43.47
N TRP A 501 -3.55 -35.23 -44.65
CA TRP A 501 -2.81 -35.50 -45.92
C TRP A 501 -2.81 -34.32 -46.95
N THR A 502 -1.76 -34.28 -47.80
CA THR A 502 -1.58 -33.69 -49.17
C THR A 502 -2.26 -32.41 -49.70
N ASN A 503 -1.38 -31.52 -50.19
CA ASN A 503 -1.51 -30.67 -51.39
C ASN A 503 -1.79 -31.49 -52.69
N THR A 504 -2.52 -30.94 -53.66
CA THR A 504 -2.46 -31.35 -55.09
C THR A 504 -2.41 -30.13 -56.01
N ALA A 505 -1.46 -30.15 -56.96
CA ALA A 505 -0.98 -28.99 -57.70
C ALA A 505 -1.89 -28.47 -58.83
N GLY A 506 -1.67 -27.22 -59.25
CA GLY A 506 -2.36 -26.57 -60.37
C GLY A 506 -1.60 -25.34 -60.92
N ILE A 507 -0.37 -25.55 -61.41
CA ILE A 507 0.49 -24.49 -61.96
C ILE A 507 -0.01 -24.04 -63.35
N THR A 508 -0.06 -22.72 -63.60
CA THR A 508 -0.14 -22.17 -64.97
C THR A 508 0.90 -21.06 -65.18
N THR A 509 2.09 -21.45 -65.62
CA THR A 509 3.09 -20.54 -66.23
C THR A 509 2.53 -19.90 -67.50
N THR A 510 2.80 -18.62 -67.74
CA THR A 510 2.17 -17.84 -68.83
C THR A 510 2.85 -17.94 -70.20
N THR A 511 3.86 -18.79 -70.39
CA THR A 511 4.60 -18.92 -71.67
C THR A 511 4.29 -20.24 -72.37
N ILE A 512 3.70 -20.15 -73.56
CA ILE A 512 3.68 -21.22 -74.57
C ILE A 512 4.87 -20.96 -75.50
N SER A 513 5.60 -22.00 -75.91
CA SER A 513 6.69 -21.86 -76.87
C SER A 513 6.65 -22.93 -77.96
N SER A 514 7.23 -22.58 -79.10
CA SER A 514 7.65 -23.53 -80.14
C SER A 514 9.01 -23.10 -80.67
N THR A 515 9.86 -24.07 -80.98
CA THR A 515 11.17 -23.85 -81.59
C THR A 515 11.10 -24.30 -83.06
N ALA A 516 11.83 -23.61 -83.94
CA ALA A 516 11.77 -23.90 -85.37
C ALA A 516 12.14 -25.38 -85.66
N GLY A 517 11.28 -26.07 -86.42
CA GLY A 517 11.44 -27.48 -86.79
C GLY A 517 10.49 -28.47 -86.11
N ASN A 518 9.64 -28.05 -85.16
CA ASN A 518 8.67 -28.93 -84.50
C ASN A 518 7.21 -28.64 -84.94
N VAL A 519 6.37 -29.67 -84.98
CA VAL A 519 4.96 -29.60 -85.45
C VAL A 519 3.95 -29.31 -84.34
N ASN A 520 4.27 -29.58 -83.09
CA ASN A 520 3.36 -29.47 -81.95
C ASN A 520 3.71 -28.26 -81.05
N LEU A 521 2.71 -27.70 -80.38
CA LEU A 521 2.89 -26.64 -79.35
C LEU A 521 3.09 -27.27 -77.97
N THR A 522 3.95 -26.68 -77.14
CA THR A 522 4.23 -27.19 -75.78
C THR A 522 4.00 -26.10 -74.72
N TRP A 523 3.40 -26.50 -73.61
CA TRP A 523 3.14 -25.69 -72.41
C TRP A 523 3.55 -26.55 -71.21
N PRO A 524 4.15 -26.04 -70.11
CA PRO A 524 4.76 -26.90 -69.08
C PRO A 524 3.82 -27.98 -68.51
N GLY A 525 4.06 -29.23 -68.93
CA GLY A 525 3.27 -30.43 -68.59
C GLY A 525 2.40 -31.01 -69.72
N GLN A 526 2.16 -30.31 -70.84
CA GLN A 526 1.30 -30.79 -71.95
C GLN A 526 1.78 -30.37 -73.35
N THR A 527 1.35 -31.13 -74.36
CA THR A 527 1.66 -30.93 -75.78
C THR A 527 0.37 -30.96 -76.60
N PHE A 528 0.25 -30.07 -77.59
CA PHE A 528 -0.94 -29.92 -78.44
C PHE A 528 -0.60 -30.12 -79.92
N GLU A 529 -1.37 -30.97 -80.60
CA GLU A 529 -1.20 -31.30 -82.02
C GLU A 529 -2.02 -30.38 -82.94
N VAL A 530 -1.64 -30.31 -84.22
CA VAL A 530 -2.31 -29.47 -85.23
C VAL A 530 -3.75 -29.92 -85.50
N GLY A 531 -4.67 -28.96 -85.57
CA GLY A 531 -6.10 -29.18 -85.84
C GLY A 531 -7.00 -29.18 -84.60
N ASN A 532 -6.43 -29.33 -83.39
CA ASN A 532 -7.17 -29.30 -82.13
C ASN A 532 -7.84 -27.95 -81.84
N LEU A 533 -8.94 -27.99 -81.09
CA LEU A 533 -9.65 -26.80 -80.61
C LEU A 533 -9.02 -26.32 -79.28
N VAL A 534 -8.46 -25.11 -79.26
CA VAL A 534 -7.81 -24.58 -78.06
C VAL A 534 -8.81 -23.73 -77.27
N ARG A 535 -9.21 -24.23 -76.10
CA ARG A 535 -10.09 -23.52 -75.16
C ARG A 535 -9.28 -22.55 -74.30
N LEU A 536 -9.40 -21.26 -74.60
CA LEU A 536 -8.79 -20.19 -73.82
C LEU A 536 -9.72 -19.84 -72.65
N THR A 537 -9.21 -19.78 -71.43
CA THR A 537 -9.99 -19.38 -70.24
C THR A 537 -10.21 -17.88 -70.11
N GLY A 538 -9.86 -17.10 -71.14
CA GLY A 538 -10.17 -15.68 -71.30
C GLY A 538 -9.07 -14.72 -70.80
N THR A 539 -8.84 -13.57 -71.40
CA THR A 539 -9.04 -13.23 -72.83
C THR A 539 -7.66 -12.89 -73.36
N VAL A 540 -7.19 -13.67 -74.34
CA VAL A 540 -5.87 -13.43 -74.94
C VAL A 540 -5.88 -12.07 -75.66
N PRO A 541 -4.85 -11.21 -75.48
CA PRO A 541 -4.80 -9.91 -76.13
C PRO A 541 -4.91 -9.97 -77.65
N GLY A 542 -5.42 -8.90 -78.26
CA GLY A 542 -5.29 -8.65 -79.69
C GLY A 542 -3.82 -8.42 -80.07
N GLY A 543 -3.09 -9.51 -80.31
CA GLY A 543 -1.63 -9.47 -80.50
C GLY A 543 -0.99 -10.85 -80.74
N PHE A 544 -1.72 -11.80 -81.34
CA PHE A 544 -1.19 -13.13 -81.65
C PHE A 544 -0.35 -13.09 -82.93
N ILE A 545 0.97 -13.29 -82.82
CA ILE A 545 1.89 -13.38 -83.96
C ILE A 545 2.43 -14.81 -84.04
N ALA A 546 1.94 -15.56 -85.03
CA ALA A 546 2.50 -16.87 -85.38
C ALA A 546 3.77 -16.70 -86.24
N ASN A 547 4.57 -17.76 -86.34
CA ASN A 547 5.56 -17.85 -87.41
C ASN A 547 4.87 -18.04 -88.78
N THR A 548 5.62 -17.96 -89.87
CA THR A 548 5.11 -17.88 -91.26
C THR A 548 4.28 -19.08 -91.74
N ASN A 549 4.13 -20.13 -90.93
CA ASN A 549 3.54 -21.40 -91.33
C ASN A 549 2.15 -21.67 -90.70
N TYR A 550 1.53 -20.73 -89.98
CA TYR A 550 0.21 -20.92 -89.37
C TYR A 550 -0.76 -19.73 -89.56
N SER A 551 -2.06 -19.99 -89.46
CA SER A 551 -3.17 -19.04 -89.64
C SER A 551 -4.39 -19.42 -88.79
N VAL A 552 -5.20 -18.43 -88.38
CA VAL A 552 -6.45 -18.63 -87.63
C VAL A 552 -7.60 -18.88 -88.61
N VAL A 553 -8.49 -19.83 -88.30
CA VAL A 553 -9.57 -20.25 -89.23
C VAL A 553 -11.00 -20.22 -88.65
N ALA A 554 -11.17 -20.20 -87.33
CA ALA A 554 -12.49 -20.10 -86.68
C ALA A 554 -12.42 -19.52 -85.26
N VAL A 555 -13.51 -18.90 -84.81
CA VAL A 555 -13.70 -18.38 -83.45
C VAL A 555 -15.12 -18.71 -82.98
N ASN A 556 -15.26 -19.25 -81.77
CA ASN A 556 -16.55 -19.42 -81.09
C ASN A 556 -16.38 -19.18 -79.59
N GLY A 557 -16.96 -18.08 -79.09
CA GLY A 557 -16.77 -17.64 -77.71
C GLY A 557 -15.29 -17.53 -77.34
N SER A 558 -14.85 -18.32 -76.36
CA SER A 558 -13.48 -18.32 -75.83
C SER A 558 -12.58 -19.40 -76.47
N MET A 559 -12.88 -19.88 -77.68
CA MET A 559 -12.12 -20.94 -78.35
C MET A 559 -11.63 -20.54 -79.74
N ILE A 560 -10.40 -20.95 -80.08
CA ILE A 560 -9.76 -20.71 -81.39
C ILE A 560 -9.29 -22.01 -82.03
N GLN A 561 -9.17 -22.01 -83.36
CA GLN A 561 -8.62 -23.11 -84.15
C GLN A 561 -7.59 -22.60 -85.16
N LEU A 562 -6.49 -23.36 -85.32
CA LEU A 562 -5.31 -22.99 -86.11
C LEU A 562 -5.08 -23.98 -87.27
N SER A 563 -4.57 -23.48 -88.40
CA SER A 563 -4.29 -24.22 -89.63
C SER A 563 -2.96 -23.80 -90.24
N GLN A 564 -2.35 -24.63 -91.09
CA GLN A 564 -1.08 -24.34 -91.79
C GLN A 564 -1.24 -23.72 -93.20
N ARG A 565 -2.45 -23.31 -93.60
CA ARG A 565 -2.71 -22.72 -94.94
C ARG A 565 -3.35 -21.32 -94.83
N PRO A 566 -2.86 -20.30 -95.56
CA PRO A 566 -3.48 -18.96 -95.58
C PRO A 566 -4.85 -18.95 -96.27
N GLY A 567 -5.75 -18.06 -95.83
CA GLY A 567 -7.05 -17.85 -96.49
C GLY A 567 -8.22 -17.34 -95.62
N GLY A 568 -8.00 -16.90 -94.38
CA GLY A 568 -9.05 -16.46 -93.45
C GLY A 568 -9.40 -14.96 -93.51
N THR A 569 -10.65 -14.62 -93.20
CA THR A 569 -11.22 -13.27 -93.30
C THR A 569 -10.77 -12.33 -92.17
N ALA A 570 -10.59 -11.03 -92.48
CA ALA A 570 -10.45 -9.97 -91.48
C ALA A 570 -11.81 -9.56 -90.86
N VAL A 571 -11.79 -9.00 -89.64
CA VAL A 571 -13.01 -8.59 -88.90
C VAL A 571 -12.93 -7.10 -88.54
N ALA A 572 -13.87 -6.27 -89.03
CA ALA A 572 -13.90 -4.82 -88.76
C ALA A 572 -15.29 -4.15 -88.99
N ALA A 573 -15.65 -3.20 -88.11
CA ALA A 573 -16.70 -2.15 -88.22
C ALA A 573 -18.19 -2.64 -88.41
N THR A 574 -19.28 -1.85 -88.40
CA THR A 574 -19.61 -0.38 -88.38
C THR A 574 -20.85 -0.13 -87.42
N THR A 575 -21.63 0.97 -87.25
CA THR A 575 -21.76 2.41 -87.69
C THR A 575 -22.73 3.19 -86.74
N SER A 576 -22.87 4.53 -86.87
CA SER A 576 -23.96 5.41 -86.34
C SER A 576 -24.03 5.62 -84.80
N ILE A 577 -24.81 6.52 -84.15
CA ILE A 577 -25.93 7.47 -84.49
C ILE A 577 -25.58 8.93 -84.05
N THR A 578 -26.39 9.95 -84.37
CA THR A 578 -26.06 11.40 -84.22
C THR A 578 -27.15 12.28 -83.53
N ASN A 579 -26.70 13.34 -82.84
CA ASN A 579 -27.30 14.71 -82.71
C ASN A 579 -27.66 15.22 -81.28
N GLY A 580 -27.47 16.53 -81.04
CA GLY A 580 -27.82 17.26 -79.80
C GLY A 580 -26.76 18.27 -79.33
N THR A 581 -27.00 19.57 -79.47
CA THR A 581 -26.05 20.66 -79.12
C THR A 581 -26.35 21.31 -77.77
N GLY A 582 -25.33 21.51 -76.90
CA GLY A 582 -25.53 22.12 -75.57
C GLY A 582 -24.36 22.86 -74.92
N ASN A 583 -23.10 22.47 -75.14
CA ASN A 583 -21.95 23.28 -74.70
C ASN A 583 -20.68 22.98 -75.51
N ARG A 584 -19.79 23.96 -75.71
CA ARG A 584 -18.57 23.80 -76.56
C ARG A 584 -17.33 23.46 -75.74
N PHE A 585 -17.03 22.17 -75.56
CA PHE A 585 -15.69 21.72 -75.17
C PHE A 585 -15.22 20.58 -76.09
N LEU A 586 -14.47 20.97 -77.12
CA LEU A 586 -13.62 20.11 -77.95
C LEU A 586 -12.17 20.40 -77.53
N LYS A 587 -11.22 19.48 -77.46
CA LYS A 587 -11.20 17.99 -77.50
C LYS A 587 -9.74 17.61 -77.14
N TRP A 588 -9.47 16.39 -76.69
CA TRP A 588 -8.14 15.78 -76.90
C TRP A 588 -8.14 15.16 -78.32
N SER A 589 -8.03 16.03 -79.33
CA SER A 589 -8.52 15.80 -80.70
C SER A 589 -7.67 14.83 -81.54
N THR A 590 -8.24 13.82 -82.23
CA THR A 590 -9.63 13.31 -82.30
C THR A 590 -9.71 11.81 -82.65
N ALA A 591 -10.62 11.03 -82.05
CA ALA A 591 -11.19 9.81 -82.67
C ALA A 591 -12.53 9.31 -82.03
N THR A 592 -13.46 10.23 -81.73
CA THR A 592 -14.94 10.08 -81.52
C THR A 592 -15.57 8.97 -80.65
N ASN A 593 -14.90 7.88 -80.30
CA ASN A 593 -15.52 6.62 -79.86
C ASN A 593 -15.03 6.16 -78.48
N TRP A 594 -14.53 7.07 -77.64
CA TRP A 594 -13.58 6.74 -76.57
C TRP A 594 -14.22 6.24 -75.26
N SER A 595 -14.81 5.04 -75.31
CA SER A 595 -14.86 4.10 -74.20
C SER A 595 -13.77 3.04 -74.39
N ASN A 596 -13.06 2.68 -73.31
CA ASN A 596 -11.88 1.78 -73.32
C ASN A 596 -10.69 2.26 -74.19
N SER A 597 -10.61 3.56 -74.52
CA SER A 597 -9.52 4.09 -75.35
C SER A 597 -8.23 4.36 -74.59
N VAL A 598 -7.11 4.05 -75.26
CA VAL A 598 -5.76 4.50 -74.88
C VAL A 598 -5.51 5.89 -75.47
N VAL A 599 -4.92 6.78 -74.67
CA VAL A 599 -4.51 8.12 -75.11
C VAL A 599 -2.98 8.18 -75.28
N PRO A 600 -2.45 8.60 -76.45
CA PRO A 600 -1.01 8.75 -76.66
C PRO A 600 -0.40 9.91 -75.83
N GLY A 601 0.81 9.69 -75.32
CA GLY A 601 1.55 10.68 -74.53
C GLY A 601 1.79 12.03 -75.23
N GLY A 602 1.77 13.10 -74.43
CA GLY A 602 1.94 14.47 -74.89
C GLY A 602 1.52 15.52 -73.85
N VAL A 603 1.90 16.78 -74.07
CA VAL A 603 1.51 17.91 -73.20
C VAL A 603 0.20 18.51 -73.70
N GLN A 604 -0.76 18.75 -72.81
CA GLN A 604 -2.03 19.42 -73.07
C GLN A 604 -2.29 20.48 -71.98
N SER A 605 -3.06 21.53 -72.28
CA SER A 605 -3.40 22.55 -71.27
C SER A 605 -4.63 22.17 -70.44
N ASN A 606 -5.72 21.79 -71.10
CA ASN A 606 -7.01 21.49 -70.48
C ASN A 606 -7.59 20.17 -71.01
N ALA A 607 -8.06 19.31 -70.11
CA ALA A 607 -8.81 18.09 -70.43
C ALA A 607 -10.26 18.25 -69.92
N THR A 608 -11.25 18.19 -70.81
CA THR A 608 -12.66 18.39 -70.46
C THR A 608 -13.55 17.27 -70.99
N PHE A 609 -14.36 16.70 -70.10
CA PHE A 609 -15.39 15.70 -70.40
C PHE A 609 -16.76 16.35 -70.17
N GLY A 610 -17.64 16.35 -71.19
CA GLY A 610 -18.83 17.20 -71.25
C GLY A 610 -20.15 16.48 -71.60
N SER A 611 -21.26 17.21 -71.45
CA SER A 611 -22.66 16.73 -71.34
C SER A 611 -23.30 16.07 -72.58
N THR A 612 -22.52 15.60 -73.55
CA THR A 612 -23.03 14.95 -74.79
C THR A 612 -23.34 13.46 -74.61
N ASN A 613 -24.37 13.14 -73.82
CA ASN A 613 -25.05 11.84 -73.70
C ASN A 613 -24.21 10.56 -73.96
N PHE A 614 -23.13 10.35 -73.20
CA PHE A 614 -22.44 9.07 -73.14
C PHE A 614 -23.07 8.17 -72.07
N SER A 615 -23.86 7.18 -72.50
CA SER A 615 -24.63 6.30 -71.59
C SER A 615 -23.81 5.19 -70.91
N ASN A 616 -22.56 4.96 -71.34
CA ASN A 616 -21.56 4.15 -70.62
C ASN A 616 -20.14 4.43 -71.16
N ILE A 617 -19.28 5.05 -70.35
CA ILE A 617 -17.83 5.15 -70.64
C ILE A 617 -17.09 4.12 -69.77
N GLY A 618 -16.77 2.96 -70.36
CA GLY A 618 -15.66 2.14 -69.86
C GLY A 618 -14.35 2.94 -69.96
N GLY A 619 -13.48 2.79 -68.97
CA GLY A 619 -12.45 3.78 -68.62
C GLY A 619 -11.51 4.26 -69.73
N VAL A 620 -11.04 5.50 -69.58
CA VAL A 620 -9.97 6.09 -70.39
C VAL A 620 -8.62 5.63 -69.82
N THR A 621 -7.71 5.22 -70.69
CA THR A 621 -6.42 4.62 -70.33
C THR A 621 -5.27 5.51 -70.80
N LEU A 622 -4.31 5.80 -69.92
CA LEU A 622 -3.22 6.75 -70.17
C LEU A 622 -1.89 6.04 -70.44
N ASP A 623 -1.37 6.10 -71.68
CA ASP A 623 -0.15 5.38 -72.07
C ASP A 623 0.99 6.35 -72.42
N GLY A 624 2.06 6.32 -71.62
CA GLY A 624 3.10 7.34 -71.60
C GLY A 624 2.77 8.55 -70.72
N ASN A 625 3.73 9.48 -70.62
CA ASN A 625 3.59 10.65 -69.76
C ASN A 625 2.71 11.74 -70.40
N ILE A 626 1.81 12.29 -69.58
CA ILE A 626 0.75 13.22 -69.97
C ILE A 626 0.75 14.36 -68.96
N THR A 627 0.92 15.60 -69.43
CA THR A 627 0.85 16.79 -68.57
C THR A 627 -0.43 17.56 -68.86
N ILE A 628 -1.17 17.95 -67.82
CA ILE A 628 -2.39 18.78 -67.89
C ILE A 628 -2.40 19.87 -66.81
N GLY A 629 -2.98 21.04 -67.12
CA GLY A 629 -3.19 22.13 -66.15
C GLY A 629 -4.55 22.07 -65.44
N THR A 630 -5.60 21.73 -66.18
CA THR A 630 -6.97 21.56 -65.63
C THR A 630 -7.64 20.30 -66.17
N LEU A 631 -8.30 19.56 -65.28
CA LEU A 631 -9.22 18.47 -65.58
C LEU A 631 -10.65 18.89 -65.17
N THR A 632 -11.59 18.90 -66.13
CA THR A 632 -12.99 19.25 -65.87
C THR A 632 -13.91 18.09 -66.24
N TYR A 633 -14.74 17.65 -65.29
CA TYR A 633 -15.78 16.63 -65.51
C TYR A 633 -17.17 17.24 -65.33
N ALA A 634 -17.93 17.34 -66.42
CA ALA A 634 -19.27 17.92 -66.45
C ALA A 634 -20.26 16.95 -67.12
N ALA A 635 -21.06 16.25 -66.31
CA ALA A 635 -21.95 15.20 -66.78
C ALA A 635 -23.34 15.28 -66.11
N ASN A 636 -24.37 14.98 -66.89
CA ASN A 636 -25.78 14.98 -66.47
C ASN A 636 -26.40 13.56 -66.54
N GLY A 637 -25.55 12.52 -66.55
CA GLY A 637 -25.92 11.14 -66.88
C GLY A 637 -25.65 10.14 -65.75
N THR A 638 -25.69 8.84 -66.07
CA THR A 638 -25.65 7.76 -65.06
C THR A 638 -24.28 7.15 -64.79
N SER A 639 -23.37 7.07 -65.74
CA SER A 639 -22.16 6.23 -65.56
C SER A 639 -20.99 7.01 -64.94
N GLU A 640 -20.12 6.33 -64.17
CA GLU A 640 -18.87 6.91 -63.65
C GLU A 640 -17.84 7.07 -64.78
N LEU A 641 -16.96 8.08 -64.69
CA LEU A 641 -15.80 8.23 -65.61
C LEU A 641 -14.54 7.72 -64.93
N THR A 642 -13.92 6.65 -65.45
CA THR A 642 -12.63 6.11 -64.97
C THR A 642 -11.46 6.65 -65.77
N LEU A 643 -10.40 7.10 -65.09
CA LEU A 643 -9.06 7.38 -65.66
C LEU A 643 -8.03 6.41 -65.05
N ALA A 644 -7.50 5.50 -65.88
CA ALA A 644 -6.60 4.41 -65.47
C ALA A 644 -5.22 4.48 -66.14
N SER A 645 -4.24 3.80 -65.54
CA SER A 645 -2.89 3.60 -66.07
C SER A 645 -2.87 2.65 -67.28
N GLY A 646 -2.11 3.02 -68.32
CA GLY A 646 -1.83 2.20 -69.49
C GLY A 646 -0.75 1.15 -69.28
N SER A 647 -0.64 0.25 -70.25
CA SER A 647 0.19 -0.97 -70.19
C SER A 647 1.69 -0.68 -70.02
N ASN A 648 2.20 0.41 -70.58
CA ASN A 648 3.60 0.80 -70.46
C ASN A 648 3.87 1.71 -69.25
N GLY A 649 2.83 2.03 -68.47
CA GLY A 649 2.84 3.09 -67.47
C GLY A 649 2.66 4.48 -68.07
N GLY A 650 2.08 5.37 -67.27
CA GLY A 650 1.88 6.76 -67.64
C GLY A 650 1.80 7.65 -66.42
N THR A 651 2.60 8.71 -66.41
CA THR A 651 2.51 9.76 -65.38
C THR A 651 1.48 10.80 -65.81
N LEU A 652 0.42 10.96 -65.03
CA LEU A 652 -0.49 12.10 -65.13
C LEU A 652 0.08 13.25 -64.29
N THR A 653 0.82 14.13 -64.96
CA THR A 653 1.44 15.31 -64.35
C THR A 653 0.43 16.46 -64.34
N PHE A 654 0.03 16.90 -63.15
CA PHE A 654 -0.73 18.12 -62.97
C PHE A 654 0.24 19.30 -62.89
N GLN A 655 0.27 20.14 -63.93
CA GLN A 655 1.15 21.31 -64.01
C GLN A 655 0.59 22.38 -64.95
N THR A 656 0.60 23.63 -64.48
CA THR A 656 0.32 24.84 -65.27
C THR A 656 1.63 25.61 -65.53
N LEU A 657 1.57 26.69 -66.32
CA LEU A 657 2.65 27.70 -66.34
C LEU A 657 2.55 28.70 -65.16
N SER A 658 1.38 28.81 -64.54
CA SER A 658 1.16 29.62 -63.32
C SER A 658 -0.11 29.19 -62.57
N GLY A 659 0.01 29.01 -61.25
CA GLY A 659 -1.11 28.73 -60.34
C GLY A 659 -1.43 27.24 -60.19
N THR A 660 -1.96 26.85 -59.02
CA THR A 660 -2.24 25.45 -58.68
C THR A 660 -3.17 24.77 -59.70
N PRO A 661 -2.74 23.64 -60.31
CA PRO A 661 -3.58 22.80 -61.16
C PRO A 661 -4.93 22.41 -60.53
N THR A 662 -5.97 22.28 -61.36
CA THR A 662 -7.34 22.06 -60.85
C THR A 662 -8.02 20.80 -61.38
N ILE A 663 -8.71 20.07 -60.48
CA ILE A 663 -9.78 19.13 -60.83
C ILE A 663 -11.11 19.80 -60.47
N ASN A 664 -11.95 20.06 -61.47
CA ASN A 664 -13.24 20.71 -61.32
C ASN A 664 -14.37 19.74 -61.69
N MET A 665 -15.19 19.36 -60.71
CA MET A 665 -16.38 18.52 -60.95
C MET A 665 -17.63 19.39 -61.00
N ILE A 666 -18.27 19.42 -62.16
CA ILE A 666 -19.48 20.20 -62.46
C ILE A 666 -20.62 19.22 -62.75
N ASN A 667 -20.98 18.43 -61.74
CA ASN A 667 -21.98 17.37 -61.79
C ASN A 667 -23.18 17.74 -60.91
N THR A 668 -24.39 17.36 -61.30
CA THR A 668 -25.64 17.62 -60.55
C THR A 668 -26.33 16.36 -60.02
N GLY A 669 -25.67 15.19 -60.13
CA GLY A 669 -26.19 13.91 -59.64
C GLY A 669 -25.14 13.03 -58.94
N ALA A 670 -25.61 11.95 -58.31
CA ALA A 670 -24.90 11.05 -57.40
C ALA A 670 -23.78 10.16 -58.03
N ARG A 671 -22.99 10.70 -58.96
CA ARG A 671 -21.97 9.97 -59.76
C ARG A 671 -20.58 10.58 -59.61
N LYS A 672 -19.54 9.79 -59.86
CA LYS A 672 -18.15 10.12 -59.48
C LYS A 672 -17.21 10.19 -60.69
N LEU A 673 -16.18 11.02 -60.57
CA LEU A 673 -14.96 10.92 -61.36
C LEU A 673 -14.05 9.93 -60.63
N PHE A 674 -13.55 8.92 -61.31
CA PHE A 674 -12.78 7.82 -60.73
C PHE A 674 -11.33 7.86 -61.25
N LEU A 675 -10.36 7.90 -60.35
CA LEU A 675 -8.93 7.85 -60.64
C LEU A 675 -8.31 6.55 -60.13
N GLY A 676 -7.46 5.94 -60.95
CA GLY A 676 -6.90 4.61 -60.70
C GLY A 676 -7.61 3.54 -61.54
N ASN A 677 -7.50 2.29 -61.14
CA ASN A 677 -7.95 1.15 -61.93
C ASN A 677 -9.28 0.57 -61.40
N SER A 678 -10.31 0.53 -62.26
CA SER A 678 -11.64 -0.03 -61.93
C SER A 678 -11.67 -1.56 -61.83
N ASN A 679 -10.64 -2.24 -62.35
CA ASN A 679 -10.59 -3.69 -62.52
C ASN A 679 -9.33 -4.24 -61.81
N ASN A 680 -9.45 -4.78 -60.59
CA ASN A 680 -8.40 -5.00 -59.57
C ASN A 680 -7.06 -5.72 -59.94
N ASN A 681 -6.77 -6.05 -61.21
CA ASN A 681 -5.63 -6.88 -61.64
C ASN A 681 -4.50 -6.16 -62.44
N SER A 682 -4.62 -4.88 -62.82
CA SER A 682 -3.47 -4.17 -63.42
C SER A 682 -2.52 -3.69 -62.31
N ARG A 683 -1.26 -4.16 -62.35
CA ARG A 683 -0.23 -3.90 -61.33
C ARG A 683 0.52 -2.57 -61.49
N VAL A 684 0.34 -1.85 -62.60
CA VAL A 684 1.01 -0.57 -62.83
C VAL A 684 0.17 0.55 -62.20
N PRO A 685 0.63 1.25 -61.15
CA PRO A 685 -0.15 2.32 -60.53
C PRO A 685 -0.25 3.52 -61.47
N LEU A 686 -1.34 4.29 -61.36
CA LEU A 686 -1.42 5.60 -62.00
C LEU A 686 -0.50 6.58 -61.25
N LYS A 687 0.61 7.00 -61.87
CA LYS A 687 1.53 7.95 -61.24
C LYS A 687 0.98 9.36 -61.37
N ILE A 688 0.83 10.06 -60.24
CA ILE A 688 0.44 11.47 -60.16
C ILE A 688 1.69 12.29 -59.80
N ALA A 689 1.96 13.33 -60.59
CA ALA A 689 3.09 14.22 -60.38
C ALA A 689 2.70 15.71 -60.50
N GLY A 690 3.52 16.60 -59.95
CA GLY A 690 3.33 18.05 -60.06
C GLY A 690 4.01 18.83 -58.94
N THR A 691 4.69 19.93 -59.27
CA THR A 691 5.36 20.80 -58.29
C THR A 691 4.39 21.76 -57.58
N GLN A 692 3.32 22.18 -58.26
CA GLN A 692 2.39 23.22 -57.79
C GLN A 692 1.19 22.71 -56.97
N GLY A 693 1.18 21.42 -56.63
CA GLY A 693 0.08 20.77 -55.91
C GLY A 693 -1.17 20.56 -56.76
N LEU A 694 -2.29 20.24 -56.12
CA LEU A 694 -3.55 19.92 -56.79
C LEU A 694 -4.76 20.46 -56.01
N LYS A 695 -5.52 21.38 -56.61
CA LYS A 695 -6.79 21.86 -56.05
C LYS A 695 -7.96 21.04 -56.61
N ILE A 696 -8.78 20.51 -55.72
CA ILE A 696 -9.98 19.71 -56.04
C ILE A 696 -11.20 20.52 -55.61
N THR A 697 -12.16 20.68 -56.53
CA THR A 697 -13.43 21.37 -56.29
C THR A 697 -14.56 20.47 -56.74
N THR A 698 -15.42 20.01 -55.82
CA THR A 698 -16.62 19.22 -56.16
C THR A 698 -17.90 19.90 -55.67
N PRO A 699 -19.08 19.49 -56.16
CA PRO A 699 -20.36 19.97 -55.64
C PRO A 699 -20.56 19.55 -54.18
N ILE A 700 -21.41 20.29 -53.47
CA ILE A 700 -21.90 19.96 -52.13
C ILE A 700 -23.31 19.39 -52.29
N TYR A 701 -23.55 18.14 -51.88
CA TYR A 701 -24.86 17.48 -51.92
C TYR A 701 -25.12 16.69 -50.65
N GLY A 702 -26.29 16.90 -50.04
CA GLY A 702 -26.66 16.31 -48.75
C GLY A 702 -27.50 15.02 -48.84
N SER A 703 -27.62 14.39 -47.66
CA SER A 703 -28.72 13.50 -47.21
C SER A 703 -29.16 12.29 -48.08
N SER A 704 -28.37 11.85 -49.07
CA SER A 704 -28.63 10.59 -49.79
C SER A 704 -27.41 9.67 -49.83
N SER A 705 -27.64 8.35 -49.87
CA SER A 705 -26.66 7.27 -49.69
C SER A 705 -25.69 7.06 -50.87
N SER A 706 -25.37 8.11 -51.61
CA SER A 706 -24.46 8.07 -52.77
C SER A 706 -23.82 9.44 -53.00
N TYR A 707 -22.76 9.73 -52.24
CA TYR A 707 -22.00 10.98 -52.35
C TYR A 707 -21.53 11.24 -53.80
N ALA A 708 -21.80 12.43 -54.34
CA ALA A 708 -21.20 12.88 -55.60
C ALA A 708 -19.82 13.49 -55.31
N GLY A 709 -18.76 13.02 -55.96
CA GLY A 709 -17.41 13.45 -55.61
C GLY A 709 -16.29 12.75 -56.38
N LEU A 710 -15.05 13.07 -56.03
CA LEU A 710 -13.87 12.41 -56.59
C LEU A 710 -13.67 11.06 -55.92
N ARG A 711 -13.55 9.99 -56.70
CA ARG A 711 -13.25 8.64 -56.23
C ARG A 711 -11.82 8.27 -56.63
N ILE A 712 -11.02 7.80 -55.69
CA ILE A 712 -9.67 7.28 -55.95
C ILE A 712 -9.65 5.83 -55.51
N GLN A 713 -9.06 4.93 -56.31
CA GLN A 713 -8.91 3.52 -55.95
C GLN A 713 -7.43 3.12 -55.87
N ALA A 714 -7.13 2.12 -55.04
CA ALA A 714 -5.77 1.60 -54.80
C ALA A 714 -4.94 1.37 -56.09
N ALA A 715 -3.61 1.48 -55.95
CA ALA A 715 -2.62 1.62 -57.02
C ALA A 715 -2.61 3.01 -57.71
N MET A 716 -2.31 4.06 -56.92
CA MET A 716 -1.75 5.31 -57.45
C MET A 716 -0.38 5.59 -56.83
N ASP A 717 0.53 6.16 -57.60
CA ASP A 717 1.89 6.52 -57.19
C ASP A 717 1.98 8.04 -57.08
N TRP A 718 1.99 8.54 -55.84
CA TRP A 718 2.05 9.97 -55.54
C TRP A 718 3.48 10.54 -55.44
N SER A 719 4.54 9.76 -55.73
CA SER A 719 5.93 10.15 -55.43
C SER A 719 6.43 11.38 -56.21
N GLY A 720 5.67 11.86 -57.20
CA GLY A 720 5.98 13.06 -57.98
C GLY A 720 5.21 14.32 -57.56
N LEU A 721 4.28 14.26 -56.60
CA LEU A 721 3.41 15.39 -56.23
C LEU A 721 3.94 16.13 -54.99
N GLN A 722 4.61 17.25 -55.21
CA GLN A 722 5.31 18.00 -54.15
C GLN A 722 4.41 18.99 -53.40
N GLY A 723 3.48 19.66 -54.09
CA GLY A 723 2.65 20.73 -53.50
C GLY A 723 1.36 20.29 -52.77
N GLY A 724 1.21 19.01 -52.45
CA GLY A 724 0.04 18.48 -51.73
C GLY A 724 -1.30 18.56 -52.49
N ILE A 725 -2.39 18.34 -51.75
CA ILE A 725 -3.78 18.46 -52.21
C ILE A 725 -4.53 19.49 -51.37
N ASN A 726 -5.36 20.31 -52.04
CA ASN A 726 -6.35 21.19 -51.42
C ASN A 726 -7.75 20.78 -51.90
N LEU A 727 -8.53 20.15 -51.02
CA LEU A 727 -9.95 19.89 -51.25
C LEU A 727 -10.74 21.11 -50.79
N ALA A 728 -11.12 21.97 -51.74
CA ALA A 728 -11.66 23.28 -51.42
C ALA A 728 -13.13 23.27 -50.96
N GLN A 729 -13.89 22.25 -51.38
CA GLN A 729 -15.31 22.01 -51.04
C GLN A 729 -15.75 20.64 -51.56
N GLY A 730 -16.74 20.03 -50.93
CA GLY A 730 -17.37 18.78 -51.36
C GLY A 730 -16.58 17.52 -51.00
N THR A 731 -16.91 16.37 -51.61
CA THR A 731 -16.51 15.04 -51.14
C THR A 731 -15.42 14.37 -51.98
N ILE A 732 -14.45 13.75 -51.29
CA ILE A 732 -13.51 12.77 -51.87
C ILE A 732 -13.69 11.39 -51.22
N GLU A 733 -13.90 10.34 -52.03
CA GLU A 733 -13.94 8.93 -51.61
C GLU A 733 -12.64 8.21 -51.96
N LEU A 734 -11.95 7.68 -50.95
CA LEU A 734 -10.63 7.05 -51.09
C LEU A 734 -10.75 5.54 -50.82
N HIS A 735 -10.75 4.72 -51.86
CA HIS A 735 -11.02 3.28 -51.79
C HIS A 735 -9.77 2.42 -51.75
N ASN A 736 -9.58 1.71 -50.63
CA ASN A 736 -8.70 0.53 -50.64
C ASN A 736 -9.46 -0.71 -51.15
N THR A 737 -8.86 -1.46 -52.08
CA THR A 737 -9.51 -2.58 -52.81
C THR A 737 -8.56 -3.73 -53.19
N THR A 738 -7.30 -3.69 -52.76
CA THR A 738 -6.31 -4.73 -53.08
C THR A 738 -6.44 -5.93 -52.15
N ASN A 739 -6.90 -7.06 -52.68
CA ASN A 739 -6.95 -8.35 -51.98
C ASN A 739 -5.56 -9.07 -51.94
N SER A 740 -4.44 -8.33 -52.03
CA SER A 740 -3.09 -8.90 -52.19
C SER A 740 -2.16 -8.46 -51.06
N LEU A 741 -1.72 -9.42 -50.24
CA LEU A 741 -1.00 -9.22 -48.97
C LEU A 741 0.50 -8.85 -49.12
N THR A 742 0.94 -8.42 -50.30
CA THR A 742 2.37 -8.40 -50.69
C THR A 742 2.94 -7.01 -50.99
N ASP A 743 2.10 -6.05 -51.39
CA ASP A 743 2.57 -4.83 -52.07
C ASP A 743 2.49 -3.59 -51.15
N ALA A 744 3.29 -3.64 -50.07
CA ALA A 744 3.86 -2.50 -49.32
C ALA A 744 2.97 -1.29 -48.89
N ASN A 745 1.93 -1.52 -48.08
CA ASN A 745 1.47 -0.69 -46.92
C ASN A 745 1.30 0.86 -47.01
N ASN A 746 1.46 1.51 -48.17
CA ASN A 746 1.43 2.96 -48.37
C ASN A 746 1.06 3.21 -49.86
N VAL A 747 0.20 4.13 -50.29
CA VAL A 747 -0.43 5.30 -49.65
C VAL A 747 -1.61 5.77 -50.54
N LEU A 748 -2.80 6.11 -50.01
CA LEU A 748 -3.94 6.59 -50.83
C LEU A 748 -3.95 8.10 -51.16
N LEU A 749 -3.19 8.93 -50.44
CA LEU A 749 -3.13 10.40 -50.59
C LEU A 749 -1.68 10.88 -50.47
N PRO A 750 -1.24 11.91 -51.22
CA PRO A 750 0.17 12.27 -51.28
C PRO A 750 0.79 12.48 -49.89
N PRO A 751 2.02 11.98 -49.66
CA PRO A 751 2.67 12.06 -48.35
C PRO A 751 3.09 13.48 -47.95
N THR A 752 2.79 14.50 -48.77
CA THR A 752 3.17 15.90 -48.59
C THR A 752 2.19 16.69 -47.74
N ARG A 753 1.00 17.07 -48.22
CA ARG A 753 0.00 17.81 -47.40
C ARG A 753 -1.43 17.59 -47.90
N LEU A 754 -2.40 17.52 -46.98
CA LEU A 754 -3.82 17.59 -47.28
C LEU A 754 -4.44 18.80 -46.58
N MET A 755 -4.97 19.73 -47.37
CA MET A 755 -5.76 20.86 -46.89
C MET A 755 -7.24 20.65 -47.21
N MET A 756 -8.12 20.93 -46.25
CA MET A 756 -9.58 20.85 -46.39
C MET A 756 -10.19 22.24 -46.15
N GLY A 757 -10.91 22.75 -47.15
CA GLY A 757 -11.66 24.01 -47.06
C GLY A 757 -12.98 23.87 -46.29
N THR A 758 -13.72 24.96 -46.21
CA THR A 758 -15.09 24.96 -45.68
C THR A 758 -16.00 24.07 -46.52
N ASP A 759 -16.88 23.31 -45.87
CA ASP A 759 -17.79 22.35 -46.50
C ASP A 759 -17.07 21.26 -47.34
N ALA A 760 -15.80 20.99 -47.03
CA ALA A 760 -15.05 19.85 -47.55
C ALA A 760 -15.27 18.60 -46.68
N THR A 761 -15.32 17.43 -47.30
CA THR A 761 -15.45 16.15 -46.59
C THR A 761 -14.54 15.09 -47.19
N ALA A 762 -13.55 14.66 -46.42
CA ALA A 762 -12.78 13.47 -46.75
C ALA A 762 -13.55 12.21 -46.30
N VAL A 763 -13.67 11.21 -47.18
CA VAL A 763 -14.29 9.91 -46.88
C VAL A 763 -13.32 8.79 -47.25
N LEU A 764 -12.67 8.20 -46.25
CA LEU A 764 -11.77 7.07 -46.45
C LEU A 764 -12.56 5.75 -46.42
N VAL A 765 -12.71 5.09 -47.58
CA VAL A 765 -13.59 3.93 -47.80
C VAL A 765 -12.81 2.62 -47.81
N TYR A 766 -13.18 1.70 -46.93
CA TYR A 766 -12.62 0.35 -46.88
C TYR A 766 -13.59 -0.68 -47.47
N ASN A 767 -13.15 -1.40 -48.51
CA ASN A 767 -13.94 -2.40 -49.25
C ASN A 767 -13.22 -3.77 -49.26
N GLY A 768 -13.61 -4.68 -48.38
CA GLY A 768 -13.16 -6.08 -48.42
C GLY A 768 -13.64 -6.89 -47.22
N ALA A 769 -13.65 -8.23 -47.36
CA ALA A 769 -14.13 -9.16 -46.31
C ALA A 769 -13.00 -9.89 -45.56
N ASN A 770 -11.73 -9.68 -45.95
CA ASN A 770 -10.55 -10.34 -45.38
C ASN A 770 -9.35 -9.36 -45.36
N LEU A 771 -9.52 -8.18 -44.76
CA LEU A 771 -8.52 -7.10 -44.75
C LEU A 771 -7.88 -6.92 -43.37
N TYR A 772 -6.82 -7.70 -43.10
CA TYR A 772 -5.97 -7.47 -41.93
C TYR A 772 -5.08 -6.23 -42.16
N ALA A 773 -5.03 -5.34 -41.15
CA ALA A 773 -4.07 -4.24 -40.96
C ALA A 773 -3.70 -3.40 -42.20
N ASN A 774 -4.63 -2.57 -42.71
CA ASN A 774 -4.31 -1.58 -43.75
C ASN A 774 -4.09 -0.18 -43.15
N LYS A 775 -2.87 0.34 -43.29
CA LYS A 775 -2.46 1.70 -42.90
C LYS A 775 -2.59 2.66 -44.09
N GLN A 776 -3.02 3.88 -43.83
CA GLN A 776 -3.15 4.94 -44.83
C GLN A 776 -2.46 6.20 -44.33
N THR A 777 -1.36 6.57 -44.97
CA THR A 777 -0.48 7.65 -44.51
C THR A 777 -0.72 8.93 -45.30
N ILE A 778 -0.77 10.08 -44.61
CA ILE A 778 -0.78 11.43 -45.17
C ILE A 778 0.32 12.27 -44.51
N GLY A 779 0.70 13.37 -45.18
CA GLY A 779 1.55 14.41 -44.60
C GLY A 779 0.81 15.22 -43.53
N ALA A 780 1.14 16.50 -43.37
CA ALA A 780 0.37 17.42 -42.53
C ALA A 780 -1.11 17.48 -42.96
N LEU A 781 -2.01 17.48 -41.98
CA LEU A 781 -3.46 17.61 -42.16
C LEU A 781 -3.91 19.00 -41.71
N ASP A 782 -4.54 19.75 -42.60
CA ASP A 782 -5.09 21.08 -42.34
C ASP A 782 -6.58 21.16 -42.69
N GLY A 783 -7.36 21.93 -41.94
CA GLY A 783 -8.71 22.32 -42.35
C GLY A 783 -9.73 22.47 -41.23
N THR A 784 -10.92 22.96 -41.59
CA THR A 784 -11.99 23.36 -40.66
C THR A 784 -13.29 22.54 -40.79
N SER A 785 -13.26 21.42 -41.54
CA SER A 785 -14.45 20.61 -41.87
C SER A 785 -14.17 19.11 -41.73
N ASP A 786 -15.23 18.30 -41.60
CA ASP A 786 -15.15 16.90 -41.15
C ASP A 786 -14.37 15.95 -42.07
N ALA A 787 -13.55 15.10 -41.46
CA ALA A 787 -12.85 13.99 -42.09
C ALA A 787 -13.40 12.65 -41.57
N TYR A 788 -14.31 12.04 -42.35
CA TYR A 788 -14.93 10.77 -42.00
C TYR A 788 -14.16 9.57 -42.54
N ILE A 789 -14.13 8.50 -41.75
CA ILE A 789 -13.57 7.21 -42.14
C ILE A 789 -14.70 6.19 -42.11
N ILE A 790 -14.97 5.51 -43.23
CA ILE A 790 -16.17 4.68 -43.42
C ILE A 790 -15.78 3.31 -43.95
N SER A 791 -16.03 2.24 -43.18
CA SER A 791 -16.15 0.91 -43.78
C SER A 791 -17.51 0.76 -44.44
N ARG A 792 -17.59 0.14 -45.61
CA ARG A 792 -18.87 -0.23 -46.25
C ARG A 792 -19.24 -1.69 -46.09
N ASN A 793 -18.34 -2.50 -45.52
CA ASN A 793 -18.54 -3.91 -45.21
C ASN A 793 -18.31 -4.16 -43.72
N THR A 794 -18.94 -5.21 -43.19
CA THR A 794 -18.71 -5.71 -41.81
C THR A 794 -17.23 -6.02 -41.59
N LEU A 795 -16.56 -5.29 -40.69
CA LEU A 795 -15.13 -5.46 -40.46
C LEU A 795 -14.84 -6.72 -39.63
N THR A 796 -14.64 -7.85 -40.30
CA THR A 796 -14.24 -9.10 -39.65
C THR A 796 -12.77 -9.02 -39.20
N ASN A 797 -12.56 -8.51 -37.99
CA ASN A 797 -11.29 -8.46 -37.27
C ASN A 797 -10.18 -7.54 -37.87
N GLY A 798 -10.53 -6.62 -38.77
CA GLY A 798 -9.64 -5.61 -39.33
C GLY A 798 -9.79 -4.23 -38.65
N ALA A 799 -8.68 -3.50 -38.48
CA ALA A 799 -8.68 -2.11 -38.00
C ALA A 799 -8.18 -1.16 -39.09
N SER A 800 -8.89 -0.04 -39.29
CA SER A 800 -8.53 1.01 -40.23
C SER A 800 -7.65 2.07 -39.56
N THR A 801 -6.43 2.26 -40.07
CA THR A 801 -5.46 3.20 -39.48
C THR A 801 -5.14 4.35 -40.43
N LEU A 802 -5.40 5.59 -40.00
CA LEU A 802 -4.91 6.81 -40.63
C LEU A 802 -3.60 7.24 -39.95
N ALA A 803 -2.54 7.50 -40.70
CA ALA A 803 -1.30 8.07 -40.18
C ALA A 803 -1.09 9.49 -40.71
N VAL A 804 -0.67 10.43 -39.85
CA VAL A 804 -0.60 11.87 -40.15
C VAL A 804 0.78 12.45 -39.82
N GLY A 805 1.24 13.43 -40.60
CA GLY A 805 2.51 14.15 -40.40
C GLY A 805 3.73 13.58 -41.15
N ALA A 806 3.52 12.72 -42.15
CA ALA A 806 4.59 11.99 -42.85
C ALA A 806 5.60 12.84 -43.66
N ASP A 807 5.35 14.13 -43.83
CA ASP A 807 6.24 15.12 -44.47
C ASP A 807 7.11 15.90 -43.45
N ASN A 808 6.99 15.58 -42.16
CA ASN A 808 7.63 16.28 -41.03
C ASN A 808 7.20 17.75 -40.83
N GLN A 809 6.19 18.26 -41.53
CA GLN A 809 5.72 19.64 -41.33
C GLN A 809 4.65 19.74 -40.24
N ASN A 810 4.36 20.98 -39.82
CA ASN A 810 3.23 21.27 -38.94
C ASN A 810 1.91 21.34 -39.71
N GLY A 811 0.81 20.97 -39.06
CA GLY A 811 -0.56 21.13 -39.56
C GLY A 811 -1.59 21.38 -38.45
N THR A 812 -2.75 21.93 -38.81
CA THR A 812 -3.81 22.31 -37.86
C THR A 812 -5.20 21.94 -38.39
N PHE A 813 -5.92 21.09 -37.65
CA PHE A 813 -7.24 20.57 -38.03
C PHE A 813 -8.30 20.84 -36.95
N GLU A 814 -9.41 21.45 -37.36
CA GLU A 814 -10.49 21.92 -36.48
C GLU A 814 -11.79 21.11 -36.62
N GLY A 815 -11.89 20.25 -37.64
CA GLY A 815 -13.06 19.41 -37.90
C GLY A 815 -13.12 18.13 -37.07
N THR A 816 -14.15 17.31 -37.32
CA THR A 816 -14.27 15.99 -36.67
C THR A 816 -13.43 14.93 -37.39
N ILE A 817 -12.73 14.06 -36.65
CA ILE A 817 -12.26 12.75 -37.14
C ILE A 817 -13.12 11.65 -36.52
N GLY A 818 -13.77 10.82 -37.34
CA GLY A 818 -14.62 9.76 -36.81
C GLY A 818 -15.23 8.81 -37.85
N SER A 819 -16.01 7.84 -37.36
CA SER A 819 -16.83 6.98 -38.20
C SER A 819 -18.00 7.76 -38.81
N GLY A 820 -18.14 7.76 -40.13
CA GLY A 820 -19.18 8.54 -40.81
C GLY A 820 -20.62 8.09 -40.54
N PRO A 821 -21.62 8.98 -40.66
CA PRO A 821 -23.02 8.67 -40.40
C PRO A 821 -23.64 7.85 -41.55
N THR A 822 -23.59 6.53 -41.43
CA THR A 822 -24.37 5.60 -42.28
C THR A 822 -25.75 5.33 -41.69
N ALA A 823 -26.75 5.15 -42.55
CA ALA A 823 -28.12 4.84 -42.12
C ALA A 823 -28.32 3.37 -41.70
N ASP A 824 -27.38 2.49 -42.06
CA ASP A 824 -27.41 1.06 -41.74
C ASP A 824 -26.93 0.81 -40.30
N ALA A 825 -27.83 0.30 -39.45
CA ALA A 825 -27.66 0.20 -38.00
C ALA A 825 -26.71 -0.93 -37.52
N VAL A 826 -25.74 -1.35 -38.33
CA VAL A 826 -25.01 -2.63 -38.14
C VAL A 826 -23.50 -2.49 -37.89
N ASP A 827 -22.81 -1.47 -38.41
CA ASP A 827 -21.37 -1.29 -38.14
C ASP A 827 -20.95 0.19 -38.08
N LYS A 828 -20.58 0.67 -36.88
CA LYS A 828 -20.05 2.03 -36.63
C LYS A 828 -18.54 1.95 -36.42
N GLY A 829 -17.83 1.74 -37.54
CA GLY A 829 -16.43 1.35 -37.63
C GLY A 829 -15.44 2.00 -36.64
N ARG A 830 -14.51 1.21 -36.11
CA ARG A 830 -13.34 1.71 -35.36
C ARG A 830 -12.39 2.53 -36.25
N VAL A 831 -11.88 3.64 -35.71
CA VAL A 831 -10.79 4.45 -36.30
C VAL A 831 -9.53 4.38 -35.44
N ASN A 832 -8.39 4.07 -36.05
CA ASN A 832 -7.08 4.26 -35.43
C ASN A 832 -6.36 5.46 -36.06
N LEU A 833 -5.72 6.30 -35.26
CA LEU A 833 -4.94 7.46 -35.72
C LEU A 833 -3.48 7.36 -35.24
N GLU A 834 -2.52 7.38 -36.16
CA GLU A 834 -1.09 7.38 -35.87
C GLU A 834 -0.45 8.75 -36.19
N LYS A 835 0.11 9.44 -35.19
CA LYS A 835 0.99 10.58 -35.44
C LYS A 835 2.41 10.07 -35.77
N VAL A 836 2.89 10.42 -36.96
CA VAL A 836 4.22 10.08 -37.51
C VAL A 836 4.95 11.34 -37.99
N GLY A 837 6.26 11.22 -38.25
CA GLY A 837 7.14 12.32 -38.66
C GLY A 837 7.39 13.37 -37.56
N THR A 838 8.45 14.17 -37.69
CA THR A 838 8.94 15.04 -36.61
C THR A 838 8.09 16.30 -36.38
N GLY A 839 7.11 16.58 -37.25
CA GLY A 839 6.28 17.79 -37.21
C GLY A 839 5.22 17.81 -36.09
N THR A 840 4.59 18.98 -35.90
CA THR A 840 3.49 19.18 -34.94
C THR A 840 2.13 19.16 -35.62
N GLN A 841 1.29 18.16 -35.33
CA GLN A 841 -0.12 18.17 -35.71
C GLN A 841 -0.96 18.72 -34.55
N THR A 842 -1.75 19.77 -34.82
CA THR A 842 -2.69 20.34 -33.86
C THR A 842 -4.12 19.91 -34.23
N MET A 843 -4.89 19.53 -33.22
CA MET A 843 -6.29 19.13 -33.29
C MET A 843 -7.11 20.04 -32.37
N THR A 844 -7.77 21.06 -32.93
CA THR A 844 -8.76 21.89 -32.20
C THR A 844 -10.16 21.28 -32.27
N GLY A 845 -10.41 20.42 -33.25
CA GLY A 845 -11.63 19.61 -33.35
C GLY A 845 -11.61 18.35 -32.48
N GLN A 846 -12.55 17.44 -32.77
CA GLN A 846 -12.82 16.25 -31.94
C GLN A 846 -12.45 14.93 -32.64
N ILE A 847 -11.82 14.00 -31.92
CA ILE A 847 -11.68 12.59 -32.35
C ILE A 847 -12.80 11.76 -31.70
N LYS A 848 -13.68 11.18 -32.52
CA LYS A 848 -14.88 10.44 -32.09
C LYS A 848 -14.64 8.94 -31.89
N ASN A 849 -15.42 8.34 -31.00
CA ASN A 849 -15.38 6.90 -30.75
C ASN A 849 -16.14 6.08 -31.80
N GLY A 850 -15.51 5.04 -32.33
CA GLY A 850 -16.21 3.93 -33.01
C GLY A 850 -16.97 3.06 -32.00
N THR A 851 -18.04 2.42 -32.45
CA THR A 851 -18.92 1.57 -31.62
C THR A 851 -19.17 0.18 -32.22
N THR A 852 -18.28 -0.29 -33.10
CA THR A 852 -18.26 -1.68 -33.59
C THR A 852 -18.15 -2.69 -32.44
N ILE A 853 -19.00 -3.72 -32.48
CA ILE A 853 -18.95 -4.89 -31.60
C ILE A 853 -18.74 -6.11 -32.49
N ILE A 854 -17.62 -6.83 -32.30
CA ILE A 854 -17.31 -8.06 -33.05
C ILE A 854 -17.49 -9.24 -32.11
N SER A 855 -18.38 -10.18 -32.45
CA SER A 855 -18.66 -11.40 -31.67
C SER A 855 -19.00 -11.17 -30.18
N GLY A 856 -19.57 -10.00 -29.84
CA GLY A 856 -19.91 -9.60 -28.47
C GLY A 856 -18.84 -8.76 -27.76
N THR A 857 -17.64 -8.60 -28.31
CA THR A 857 -16.58 -7.74 -27.76
C THR A 857 -16.61 -6.35 -28.43
N PRO A 858 -16.63 -5.23 -27.66
CA PRO A 858 -16.56 -3.88 -28.23
C PRO A 858 -15.14 -3.51 -28.67
N PHE A 859 -15.01 -2.76 -29.77
CA PHE A 859 -13.73 -2.29 -30.31
C PHE A 859 -13.73 -0.77 -30.50
N TYR A 860 -12.99 -0.06 -29.63
CA TYR A 860 -12.97 1.40 -29.57
C TYR A 860 -11.85 2.04 -30.41
N SER A 861 -12.11 3.25 -30.93
CA SER A 861 -11.10 4.07 -31.64
C SER A 861 -9.88 4.35 -30.77
N SER A 862 -8.69 4.41 -31.36
CA SER A 862 -7.42 4.57 -30.61
C SER A 862 -6.42 5.50 -31.30
N VAL A 863 -5.48 6.04 -30.52
CA VAL A 863 -4.41 6.93 -31.01
C VAL A 863 -3.03 6.34 -30.71
N THR A 864 -2.05 6.60 -31.56
CA THR A 864 -0.64 6.29 -31.28
C THR A 864 0.27 7.43 -31.74
N VAL A 865 1.17 7.88 -30.88
CA VAL A 865 2.14 8.95 -31.16
C VAL A 865 3.54 8.35 -31.27
N ASN A 866 3.99 8.16 -32.50
CA ASN A 866 5.30 7.58 -32.79
C ASN A 866 6.40 8.65 -32.90
N ASP A 867 6.11 9.82 -33.46
CA ASP A 867 7.11 10.86 -33.72
C ASP A 867 6.50 12.27 -33.75
N GLY A 868 7.32 13.30 -33.52
CA GLY A 868 6.92 14.70 -33.46
C GLY A 868 5.95 15.01 -32.31
N LYS A 869 5.07 15.99 -32.50
CA LYS A 869 4.09 16.41 -31.48
C LYS A 869 2.65 16.27 -31.98
N LEU A 870 1.77 15.71 -31.16
CA LEU A 870 0.31 15.76 -31.33
C LEU A 870 -0.27 16.66 -30.24
N VAL A 871 -1.04 17.68 -30.62
CA VAL A 871 -1.69 18.60 -29.67
C VAL A 871 -3.20 18.41 -29.75
N LEU A 872 -3.84 18.05 -28.65
CA LEU A 872 -5.28 17.88 -28.52
C LEU A 872 -5.88 19.03 -27.70
N ASN A 873 -6.42 20.03 -28.38
CA ASN A 873 -7.08 21.19 -27.77
C ASN A 873 -8.59 21.02 -27.64
N GLY A 874 -9.21 20.22 -28.53
CA GLY A 874 -10.65 19.91 -28.48
C GLY A 874 -11.01 18.78 -27.51
N GLU A 875 -12.29 18.40 -27.49
CA GLU A 875 -12.80 17.27 -26.71
C GLU A 875 -12.65 15.95 -27.50
N ASN A 876 -12.05 14.93 -26.89
CA ASN A 876 -11.73 13.68 -27.58
C ASN A 876 -12.41 12.49 -26.90
N GLU A 877 -13.36 11.88 -27.61
CA GLU A 877 -14.35 10.93 -27.06
C GLU A 877 -13.95 9.45 -27.24
N TYR A 878 -12.86 9.17 -27.97
CA TYR A 878 -12.41 7.80 -28.22
C TYR A 878 -11.95 7.09 -26.94
N LEU A 879 -12.23 5.78 -26.83
CA LEU A 879 -12.02 5.00 -25.60
C LEU A 879 -10.90 3.93 -25.71
N GLY A 880 -10.33 3.72 -26.89
CA GLY A 880 -9.23 2.78 -27.12
C GLY A 880 -7.88 3.42 -26.86
N VAL A 881 -6.98 2.67 -26.19
CA VAL A 881 -5.72 3.15 -25.60
C VAL A 881 -4.92 4.11 -26.50
N THR A 882 -4.53 5.23 -25.92
CA THR A 882 -3.62 6.23 -26.49
C THR A 882 -2.17 5.85 -26.19
N LEU A 883 -1.44 5.34 -27.18
CA LEU A 883 -0.05 4.91 -27.01
C LEU A 883 0.94 6.05 -27.39
N VAL A 884 1.97 6.31 -26.60
CA VAL A 884 2.97 7.36 -26.87
C VAL A 884 4.38 6.75 -26.82
N ASN A 885 4.89 6.38 -28.00
CA ASN A 885 6.10 5.57 -28.14
C ASN A 885 7.39 6.38 -28.09
N SER A 886 7.43 7.54 -28.77
CA SER A 886 8.64 8.40 -28.81
C SER A 886 8.39 9.87 -29.16
N GLY A 887 7.17 10.25 -29.55
CA GLY A 887 6.79 11.66 -29.72
C GLY A 887 6.16 12.28 -28.47
N THR A 888 5.71 13.54 -28.57
CA THR A 888 4.99 14.24 -27.50
C THR A 888 3.48 14.26 -27.78
N LEU A 889 2.69 13.82 -26.80
CA LEU A 889 1.25 14.07 -26.74
C LEU A 889 0.98 15.23 -25.76
N ALA A 890 0.49 16.36 -26.27
CA ALA A 890 0.03 17.47 -25.44
C ALA A 890 -1.50 17.50 -25.42
N VAL A 891 -2.13 17.24 -24.27
CA VAL A 891 -3.59 17.38 -24.11
C VAL A 891 -3.86 18.67 -23.34
N ASN A 892 -4.59 19.59 -23.96
CA ASN A 892 -5.07 20.84 -23.36
C ASN A 892 -6.61 20.87 -23.25
N GLY A 893 -7.30 20.08 -24.07
CA GLY A 893 -8.74 19.83 -23.97
C GLY A 893 -9.07 18.64 -23.06
N SER A 894 -10.02 17.80 -23.48
CA SER A 894 -10.42 16.58 -22.77
C SER A 894 -10.11 15.31 -23.58
N LEU A 895 -9.83 14.19 -22.89
CA LEU A 895 -9.53 12.90 -23.51
C LEU A 895 -10.12 11.69 -22.74
N ALA A 896 -11.06 10.98 -23.35
CA ALA A 896 -11.72 9.82 -22.75
C ALA A 896 -10.92 8.49 -22.79
N SER A 897 -9.79 8.46 -23.50
CA SER A 897 -8.97 7.25 -23.69
C SER A 897 -7.92 7.05 -22.59
N PRO A 898 -7.64 5.81 -22.15
CA PRO A 898 -6.47 5.49 -21.31
C PRO A 898 -5.16 5.85 -22.03
N ILE A 899 -4.20 6.44 -21.32
CA ILE A 899 -2.93 6.93 -21.90
C ILE A 899 -1.76 6.04 -21.44
N ASN A 900 -1.07 5.38 -22.38
CA ASN A 900 0.14 4.61 -22.12
C ASN A 900 1.35 5.26 -22.80
N VAL A 901 2.33 5.73 -22.03
CA VAL A 901 3.56 6.36 -22.53
C VAL A 901 4.74 5.40 -22.35
N THR A 902 5.46 5.06 -23.41
CA THR A 902 6.49 3.98 -23.40
C THR A 902 7.87 4.42 -23.89
N GLY A 903 8.08 5.74 -24.02
CA GLY A 903 9.33 6.33 -24.53
C GLY A 903 9.20 7.77 -25.05
N GLY A 904 7.98 8.29 -25.18
CA GLY A 904 7.70 9.70 -25.49
C GLY A 904 7.28 10.51 -24.26
N THR A 905 6.56 11.62 -24.48
CA THR A 905 6.16 12.57 -23.43
C THR A 905 4.65 12.82 -23.42
N LEU A 906 4.02 12.80 -22.24
CA LEU A 906 2.70 13.39 -22.00
C LEU A 906 2.84 14.80 -21.42
N SER A 907 2.15 15.80 -21.99
CA SER A 907 2.17 17.19 -21.51
C SER A 907 0.83 17.92 -21.66
N GLY A 908 0.80 19.21 -21.29
CA GLY A 908 -0.35 20.09 -21.46
C GLY A 908 -1.16 20.33 -20.18
N THR A 909 -2.24 21.12 -20.29
CA THR A 909 -3.08 21.56 -19.15
C THR A 909 -4.47 20.94 -19.13
N GLY A 910 -4.67 19.85 -19.88
CA GLY A 910 -5.97 19.23 -20.11
C GLY A 910 -6.37 18.21 -19.06
N GLN A 911 -7.41 17.45 -19.38
CA GLN A 911 -7.96 16.41 -18.53
C GLN A 911 -8.21 15.09 -19.27
N SER A 912 -8.05 13.98 -18.57
CA SER A 912 -8.49 12.65 -19.03
C SER A 912 -9.55 12.06 -18.09
N SER A 913 -10.47 11.26 -18.62
CA SER A 913 -11.41 10.48 -17.80
C SER A 913 -10.99 9.02 -17.60
N ALA A 914 -9.73 8.68 -17.93
CA ALA A 914 -9.23 7.31 -17.95
C ALA A 914 -7.80 7.22 -17.41
N SER A 915 -7.35 5.98 -17.15
CA SER A 915 -6.07 5.73 -16.48
C SER A 915 -4.87 6.18 -17.31
N ILE A 916 -3.84 6.66 -16.62
CA ILE A 916 -2.58 7.10 -17.22
C ILE A 916 -1.45 6.20 -16.72
N SER A 917 -0.71 5.56 -17.62
CA SER A 917 0.46 4.76 -17.30
C SER A 917 1.69 5.30 -18.02
N ILE A 918 2.70 5.70 -17.24
CA ILE A 918 4.01 6.09 -17.74
C ILE A 918 4.97 4.92 -17.51
N GLY A 919 5.43 4.34 -18.63
CA GLY A 919 6.36 3.23 -18.75
C GLY A 919 7.82 3.64 -18.58
N ASN A 920 8.71 2.66 -18.55
CA ASN A 920 10.16 2.85 -18.64
C ASN A 920 10.53 3.71 -19.86
N GLY A 921 11.31 4.77 -19.66
CA GLY A 921 11.68 5.75 -20.70
C GLY A 921 10.59 6.76 -21.06
N GLY A 922 9.37 6.62 -20.54
CA GLY A 922 8.30 7.59 -20.71
C GLY A 922 8.42 8.80 -19.80
N PHE A 923 8.01 9.97 -20.29
CA PHE A 923 8.02 11.24 -19.57
C PHE A 923 6.59 11.76 -19.35
N VAL A 924 6.37 12.43 -18.22
CA VAL A 924 5.21 13.29 -18.00
C VAL A 924 5.66 14.65 -17.48
N ALA A 925 5.14 15.72 -18.09
CA ALA A 925 5.48 17.11 -17.82
C ALA A 925 4.24 17.99 -18.04
N PRO A 926 3.46 18.30 -16.98
CA PRO A 926 2.28 19.17 -17.09
C PRO A 926 2.59 20.53 -17.72
N GLY A 927 1.56 21.19 -18.25
CA GLY A 927 1.68 22.57 -18.70
C GLY A 927 2.54 22.82 -19.94
N ASN A 928 3.09 24.04 -19.99
CA ASN A 928 4.10 24.57 -20.91
C ASN A 928 4.73 25.78 -20.17
N SER A 929 5.56 25.56 -19.16
CA SER A 929 5.57 26.31 -17.89
C SER A 929 4.45 25.86 -16.94
N VAL A 930 4.69 26.07 -15.64
CA VAL A 930 3.95 25.58 -14.47
C VAL A 930 2.44 25.46 -14.70
N GLY A 931 1.95 24.23 -14.71
CA GLY A 931 0.56 23.90 -15.02
C GLY A 931 -0.02 22.75 -14.19
N THR A 932 -1.16 22.25 -14.64
CA THR A 932 -1.85 21.13 -13.98
C THR A 932 -2.48 20.24 -15.03
N PHE A 933 -2.30 18.92 -14.90
CA PHE A 933 -2.95 17.92 -15.74
C PHE A 933 -3.77 17.00 -14.85
N THR A 934 -5.03 16.75 -15.22
CA THR A 934 -5.98 15.98 -14.40
C THR A 934 -6.33 14.64 -15.04
N THR A 935 -6.43 13.57 -14.25
CA THR A 935 -7.21 12.38 -14.59
C THR A 935 -8.23 12.06 -13.50
N SER A 936 -9.44 11.68 -13.89
CA SER A 936 -10.47 11.17 -12.96
C SER A 936 -10.32 9.66 -12.66
N ALA A 937 -9.14 9.09 -12.90
CA ALA A 937 -8.83 7.67 -12.76
C ALA A 937 -7.37 7.47 -12.29
N VAL A 938 -6.92 6.21 -12.24
CA VAL A 938 -5.61 5.84 -11.68
C VAL A 938 -4.44 6.36 -12.54
N LEU A 939 -3.50 7.03 -11.89
CA LEU A 939 -2.17 7.35 -12.40
C LEU A 939 -1.16 6.28 -11.98
N SER A 940 -0.33 5.81 -12.91
CA SER A 940 0.74 4.84 -12.66
C SER A 940 2.05 5.33 -13.27
N LEU A 941 3.04 5.60 -12.41
CA LEU A 941 4.41 5.95 -12.79
C LEU A 941 5.31 4.74 -12.49
N THR A 942 5.78 4.05 -13.53
CA THR A 942 6.50 2.77 -13.39
C THR A 942 8.03 2.94 -13.36
N GLY A 943 8.76 1.85 -13.11
CA GLY A 943 10.22 1.86 -13.01
C GLY A 943 10.87 2.40 -14.29
N GLY A 944 11.66 3.46 -14.17
CA GLY A 944 12.31 4.14 -15.30
C GLY A 944 11.43 5.16 -16.05
N ALA A 945 10.17 5.36 -15.64
CA ALA A 945 9.41 6.55 -16.01
C ALA A 945 10.06 7.80 -15.40
N THR A 946 9.76 9.00 -15.94
CA THR A 946 10.22 10.27 -15.38
C THR A 946 9.07 11.27 -15.25
N TYR A 947 8.80 11.73 -14.03
CA TYR A 947 7.97 12.90 -13.79
C TYR A 947 8.87 14.14 -13.73
N GLN A 948 8.62 15.09 -14.63
CA GLN A 948 9.28 16.39 -14.66
C GLN A 948 8.35 17.42 -14.02
N VAL A 949 8.87 18.15 -13.02
CA VAL A 949 8.14 19.15 -12.23
C VAL A 949 8.86 20.49 -12.34
N GLU A 950 8.21 21.49 -12.93
CA GLU A 950 8.59 22.88 -12.80
C GLU A 950 8.01 23.44 -11.49
N LEU A 951 8.87 23.94 -10.61
CA LEU A 951 8.52 24.73 -9.43
C LEU A 951 8.78 26.21 -9.73
N ASN A 952 8.04 27.09 -9.05
CA ASN A 952 8.40 28.49 -8.94
C ASN A 952 8.44 28.90 -7.47
N THR A 953 9.65 28.93 -6.90
CA THR A 953 9.86 29.33 -5.50
C THR A 953 9.61 30.83 -5.24
N SER A 954 9.48 31.67 -6.27
CA SER A 954 9.22 33.11 -6.10
C SER A 954 7.72 33.46 -6.01
N ASP A 955 6.82 32.62 -6.53
CA ASP A 955 5.36 32.83 -6.44
C ASP A 955 4.56 31.64 -5.85
N ASN A 956 5.29 30.66 -5.28
CA ASN A 956 4.79 29.47 -4.59
C ASN A 956 3.85 28.59 -5.45
N LYS A 957 4.27 28.28 -6.68
CA LYS A 957 3.57 27.36 -7.58
C LYS A 957 4.42 26.15 -7.95
N ALA A 958 3.75 25.10 -8.42
CA ALA A 958 4.33 23.83 -8.85
C ALA A 958 3.50 23.22 -9.98
N ASP A 959 4.17 22.48 -10.87
CA ASP A 959 3.49 21.50 -11.71
C ASP A 959 2.77 20.47 -10.85
N LYS A 960 1.55 20.14 -11.28
CA LYS A 960 0.65 19.29 -10.51
C LYS A 960 -0.01 18.24 -11.40
N LEU A 961 0.12 16.98 -11.02
CA LEU A 961 -0.75 15.91 -11.49
C LEU A 961 -1.91 15.75 -10.51
N ILE A 962 -3.14 15.71 -10.99
CA ILE A 962 -4.32 15.35 -10.20
C ILE A 962 -4.81 13.99 -10.70
N ALA A 963 -5.03 13.03 -9.81
CA ALA A 963 -5.43 11.67 -10.15
C ALA A 963 -6.44 11.08 -9.16
N ASN A 964 -7.14 10.01 -9.55
CA ASN A 964 -7.96 9.22 -8.63
C ASN A 964 -7.29 7.86 -8.40
N GLY A 965 -6.39 7.82 -7.41
CA GLY A 965 -5.49 6.71 -7.15
C GLY A 965 -4.14 6.91 -7.84
N VAL A 966 -3.05 6.74 -7.11
CA VAL A 966 -1.68 6.97 -7.60
C VAL A 966 -0.79 5.77 -7.25
N MET A 967 -0.09 5.23 -8.24
CA MET A 967 0.95 4.21 -8.05
C MET A 967 2.29 4.77 -8.55
N VAL A 968 3.31 4.76 -7.69
CA VAL A 968 4.68 5.17 -8.06
C VAL A 968 5.63 4.01 -7.76
N ASN A 969 6.09 3.32 -8.79
CA ASN A 969 6.91 2.11 -8.66
C ASN A 969 8.34 2.37 -9.14
N GLY A 970 9.09 3.22 -8.43
CA GLY A 970 10.48 3.53 -8.78
C GLY A 970 10.63 4.39 -10.04
N ALA A 971 9.66 5.27 -10.33
CA ALA A 971 9.82 6.33 -11.32
C ALA A 971 10.84 7.38 -10.82
N ASN A 972 11.47 8.12 -11.73
CA ASN A 972 12.36 9.22 -11.40
C ASN A 972 11.55 10.53 -11.22
N LEU A 973 11.88 11.31 -10.19
CA LEU A 973 11.37 12.67 -10.00
C LEU A 973 12.47 13.67 -10.37
N VAL A 974 12.18 14.55 -11.33
CA VAL A 974 13.10 15.61 -11.79
C VAL A 974 12.45 16.96 -11.52
N ILE A 975 13.16 17.84 -10.81
CA ILE A 975 12.63 19.13 -10.36
C ILE A 975 13.48 20.27 -10.94
N THR A 976 12.81 21.24 -11.56
CA THR A 976 13.41 22.49 -12.05
C THR A 976 12.79 23.66 -11.28
N ASP A 977 13.59 24.50 -10.62
CA ASP A 977 13.08 25.74 -10.01
C ASP A 977 13.29 26.95 -10.93
N LEU A 978 12.19 27.54 -11.36
CA LEU A 978 12.14 28.76 -12.16
C LEU A 978 12.29 30.03 -11.31
N GLY A 979 11.95 29.96 -10.00
CA GLY A 979 11.88 31.12 -9.09
C GLY A 979 13.20 31.48 -8.41
N ASN A 980 14.04 30.48 -8.11
CA ASN A 980 15.39 30.63 -7.54
C ASN A 980 15.45 31.40 -6.19
N ALA A 981 14.36 31.44 -5.43
CA ALA A 981 14.32 32.06 -4.10
C ALA A 981 15.08 31.21 -3.06
N SER A 982 15.94 31.83 -2.24
CA SER A 982 16.81 31.13 -1.29
C SER A 982 16.33 31.24 0.16
N GLY A 983 16.36 30.13 0.90
CA GLY A 983 16.12 30.14 2.35
C GLY A 983 14.63 30.14 2.71
N LEU A 984 13.85 29.30 2.01
CA LEU A 984 12.42 29.10 2.28
C LEU A 984 12.15 28.70 3.73
N SER A 985 11.02 29.18 4.27
CA SER A 985 10.55 28.87 5.62
C SER A 985 10.25 27.38 5.83
N VAL A 986 10.57 26.86 7.02
CA VAL A 986 10.13 25.53 7.46
C VAL A 986 8.61 25.41 7.35
N GLY A 987 8.12 24.34 6.73
CA GLY A 987 6.71 24.13 6.44
C GLY A 987 6.20 24.69 5.10
N THR A 988 6.98 25.49 4.36
CA THR A 988 6.67 25.82 2.95
C THR A 988 6.56 24.54 2.14
N SER A 989 5.47 24.38 1.39
CA SER A 989 5.10 23.12 0.75
C SER A 989 4.54 23.28 -0.67
N TYR A 990 4.82 22.27 -1.51
CA TYR A 990 4.40 22.18 -2.90
C TYR A 990 3.77 20.80 -3.16
N THR A 991 2.47 20.74 -3.44
CA THR A 991 1.77 19.50 -3.86
C THR A 991 2.04 19.25 -5.34
N VAL A 992 2.84 18.22 -5.64
CA VAL A 992 3.22 17.85 -7.00
C VAL A 992 2.36 16.71 -7.57
N ILE A 993 1.79 15.85 -6.71
CA ILE A 993 0.69 14.96 -7.09
C ILE A 993 -0.41 15.04 -6.04
N ASP A 994 -1.64 15.24 -6.49
CA ASP A 994 -2.89 15.29 -5.72
C ASP A 994 -3.70 14.02 -6.04
N ASN A 995 -4.05 13.28 -4.99
CA ASN A 995 -4.58 11.93 -5.05
C ASN A 995 -6.01 11.93 -4.49
N THR A 996 -6.97 12.31 -5.34
CA THR A 996 -8.39 12.43 -5.04
C THR A 996 -9.13 11.13 -4.65
N SER A 997 -8.41 10.02 -4.43
CA SER A 997 -8.96 8.76 -3.92
C SER A 997 -8.81 8.66 -2.41
N ASP A 998 -9.58 7.78 -1.76
CA ASP A 998 -9.37 7.46 -0.33
C ASP A 998 -8.14 6.55 -0.06
N THR A 999 -7.31 6.28 -1.08
CA THR A 999 -6.17 5.35 -0.98
C THR A 999 -4.82 6.09 -0.93
N PRO A 1000 -3.84 5.63 -0.12
CA PRO A 1000 -2.47 6.14 -0.14
C PRO A 1000 -1.79 6.04 -1.51
N VAL A 1001 -0.74 6.82 -1.75
CA VAL A 1001 0.15 6.58 -2.90
C VAL A 1001 0.79 5.20 -2.77
N ALA A 1002 0.58 4.33 -3.74
CA ALA A 1002 1.13 2.99 -3.75
C ALA A 1002 2.58 3.01 -4.27
N GLY A 1003 3.53 3.02 -3.33
CA GLY A 1003 4.98 3.04 -3.62
C GLY A 1003 5.56 4.45 -3.69
N THR A 1004 6.84 4.56 -4.06
CA THR A 1004 7.62 5.80 -3.99
C THR A 1004 8.47 6.02 -5.24
N PHE A 1005 8.90 7.28 -5.45
CA PHE A 1005 9.92 7.61 -6.44
C PHE A 1005 11.27 6.93 -6.13
N ASN A 1006 12.07 6.74 -7.18
CA ASN A 1006 13.36 6.06 -7.17
C ASN A 1006 14.33 6.71 -6.18
N GLY A 1007 14.80 5.96 -5.19
CA GLY A 1007 15.69 6.47 -4.15
C GLY A 1007 15.06 7.49 -3.19
N MET A 1008 13.74 7.67 -3.22
CA MET A 1008 13.01 8.68 -2.44
C MET A 1008 11.86 8.08 -1.60
N PRO A 1009 12.13 7.16 -0.64
CA PRO A 1009 11.12 6.75 0.35
C PRO A 1009 10.59 7.94 1.18
N GLU A 1010 9.48 7.73 1.90
CA GLU A 1010 8.88 8.71 2.83
C GLU A 1010 9.94 9.41 3.70
N GLY A 1011 9.88 10.74 3.77
CA GLY A 1011 10.83 11.53 4.56
C GLY A 1011 12.21 11.73 3.91
N SER A 1012 12.48 11.25 2.70
CA SER A 1012 13.72 11.52 1.97
C SER A 1012 13.90 13.00 1.65
N THR A 1013 15.13 13.50 1.58
CA THR A 1013 15.40 14.92 1.28
C THR A 1013 16.07 15.13 -0.07
N ILE A 1014 15.55 16.08 -0.84
CA ILE A 1014 16.04 16.52 -2.15
C ILE A 1014 16.53 17.97 -2.06
N ALA A 1015 17.65 18.27 -2.72
CA ALA A 1015 18.18 19.62 -2.86
C ALA A 1015 17.70 20.24 -4.19
N VAL A 1016 17.17 21.45 -4.14
CA VAL A 1016 16.70 22.20 -5.32
C VAL A 1016 17.22 23.63 -5.18
N GLY A 1017 18.20 23.99 -6.00
CA GLY A 1017 18.97 25.22 -5.83
C GLY A 1017 19.68 25.25 -4.47
N THR A 1018 19.41 26.28 -3.67
CA THR A 1018 19.91 26.41 -2.29
C THR A 1018 18.97 25.80 -1.24
N ASN A 1019 17.76 25.38 -1.61
CA ASN A 1019 16.76 24.86 -0.68
C ASN A 1019 16.88 23.35 -0.51
N ARG A 1020 16.44 22.84 0.64
CA ARG A 1020 16.22 21.42 0.88
C ARG A 1020 14.74 21.17 1.15
N PHE A 1021 14.13 20.31 0.35
CA PHE A 1021 12.81 19.76 0.60
C PHE A 1021 12.92 18.35 1.15
N GLN A 1022 11.90 17.95 1.90
CA GLN A 1022 11.59 16.59 2.27
C GLN A 1022 10.37 16.16 1.45
N ILE A 1023 10.39 14.97 0.86
CA ILE A 1023 9.22 14.40 0.20
C ILE A 1023 8.35 13.67 1.23
N THR A 1024 7.04 13.86 1.12
CA THR A 1024 6.05 13.03 1.79
C THR A 1024 5.00 12.56 0.79
N TYR A 1025 4.56 11.31 0.95
CA TYR A 1025 3.44 10.68 0.25
C TYR A 1025 2.16 10.70 1.08
N LEU A 1026 2.22 11.36 2.25
CA LEU A 1026 1.14 11.55 3.22
C LEU A 1026 0.70 13.03 3.29
N GLY A 1027 1.01 13.82 2.27
CA GLY A 1027 0.73 15.24 2.23
C GLY A 1027 -0.75 15.56 1.98
N GLY A 1028 -1.09 16.85 2.07
CA GLY A 1028 -2.42 17.40 1.75
C GLY A 1028 -3.57 16.70 2.46
N THR A 1029 -4.34 15.86 1.76
CA THR A 1029 -5.43 15.06 2.37
C THR A 1029 -4.98 13.84 3.17
N GLY A 1030 -3.68 13.56 3.24
CA GLY A 1030 -3.07 12.41 3.93
C GLY A 1030 -2.50 11.35 2.99
N ASN A 1031 -2.52 11.61 1.68
CA ASN A 1031 -2.17 10.67 0.61
C ASN A 1031 -1.66 11.36 -0.67
N ASP A 1032 -1.27 12.64 -0.59
CA ASP A 1032 -0.70 13.41 -1.70
C ASP A 1032 0.83 13.35 -1.70
N VAL A 1033 1.44 13.52 -2.88
CA VAL A 1033 2.89 13.74 -2.98
C VAL A 1033 3.19 15.24 -2.81
N VAL A 1034 3.81 15.57 -1.68
CA VAL A 1034 4.15 16.94 -1.30
C VAL A 1034 5.65 17.06 -1.02
N LEU A 1035 6.25 18.14 -1.52
CA LEU A 1035 7.60 18.57 -1.18
C LEU A 1035 7.51 19.66 -0.12
N ILE A 1036 8.03 19.43 1.09
CA ILE A 1036 7.92 20.33 2.24
C ILE A 1036 9.29 20.68 2.81
N VAL A 1037 9.53 21.93 3.23
CA VAL A 1037 10.78 22.31 3.91
C VAL A 1037 10.79 21.72 5.34
N PRO A 1038 11.73 20.81 5.67
CA PRO A 1038 11.67 20.04 6.91
C PRO A 1038 12.12 20.80 8.15
N LYS A 1039 11.74 20.29 9.33
CA LYS A 1039 12.32 20.71 10.62
C LYS A 1039 13.77 20.25 10.76
N GLN A 1040 14.53 20.99 11.57
CA GLN A 1040 15.91 20.66 11.91
C GLN A 1040 15.97 19.68 13.10
N SER A 1041 16.97 18.80 13.11
CA SER A 1041 17.24 17.91 14.25
C SER A 1041 17.94 18.65 15.39
N GLN A 1042 17.71 18.21 16.63
CA GLN A 1042 18.43 18.69 17.82
C GLN A 1042 18.76 17.55 18.79
N ALA A 1043 19.71 17.80 19.69
CA ALA A 1043 20.12 16.86 20.73
C ALA A 1043 20.14 17.52 22.12
N ILE A 1044 19.96 16.71 23.16
CA ILE A 1044 20.20 17.08 24.56
C ILE A 1044 21.63 16.66 24.95
N THR A 1045 22.35 17.52 25.67
CA THR A 1045 23.57 17.17 26.41
C THR A 1045 23.25 17.22 27.89
N PHE A 1046 23.47 16.13 28.63
CA PHE A 1046 23.22 16.06 30.07
C PHE A 1046 24.37 15.30 30.75
N ASN A 1047 25.15 16.01 31.56
CA ASN A 1047 26.33 15.47 32.25
C ASN A 1047 25.94 14.68 33.51
N VAL A 1048 26.83 13.78 33.95
CA VAL A 1048 26.64 12.97 35.16
C VAL A 1048 26.40 13.86 36.39
N LEU A 1049 25.34 13.55 37.14
CA LEU A 1049 24.99 14.28 38.36
C LEU A 1049 25.93 13.90 39.52
N PRO A 1050 26.37 14.86 40.35
CA PRO A 1050 27.19 14.57 41.52
C PRO A 1050 26.37 13.88 42.62
N THR A 1051 27.05 13.08 43.45
CA THR A 1051 26.49 12.56 44.71
C THR A 1051 26.15 13.72 45.65
N LYS A 1052 25.07 13.55 46.42
CA LYS A 1052 24.51 14.54 47.35
C LYS A 1052 24.22 13.90 48.71
N GLN A 1053 23.96 14.71 49.74
CA GLN A 1053 23.56 14.25 51.07
C GLN A 1053 22.12 14.66 51.41
N VAL A 1054 21.47 13.94 52.34
CA VAL A 1054 20.19 14.38 52.90
C VAL A 1054 20.38 15.71 53.62
N GLY A 1055 19.67 16.75 53.17
CA GLY A 1055 19.81 18.14 53.66
C GLY A 1055 20.54 19.10 52.72
N ASP A 1056 21.11 18.62 51.60
CA ASP A 1056 21.62 19.49 50.53
C ASP A 1056 20.50 20.36 49.92
N VAL A 1057 20.83 21.58 49.52
CA VAL A 1057 19.90 22.54 48.89
C VAL A 1057 19.61 22.25 47.41
N ASP A 1058 18.42 22.66 46.95
CA ASP A 1058 17.96 22.54 45.57
C ASP A 1058 18.98 23.04 44.53
N PHE A 1059 19.24 22.23 43.50
CA PHE A 1059 20.28 22.50 42.52
C PHE A 1059 19.84 22.25 41.07
N ASP A 1060 20.44 22.97 40.13
CA ASP A 1060 20.11 22.88 38.71
C ASP A 1060 20.69 21.58 38.09
N PRO A 1061 19.94 20.84 37.25
CA PRO A 1061 20.45 19.61 36.64
C PRO A 1061 21.54 19.84 35.60
N GLY A 1062 21.55 21.01 34.94
CA GLY A 1062 22.60 21.42 34.01
C GLY A 1062 22.57 20.78 32.61
N ALA A 1063 21.45 20.21 32.16
CA ALA A 1063 21.31 19.77 30.77
C ALA A 1063 21.07 20.96 29.81
N THR A 1064 21.48 20.82 28.55
CA THR A 1064 21.33 21.83 27.49
C THR A 1064 20.88 21.21 26.17
N THR A 1065 20.34 22.03 25.25
CA THR A 1065 19.92 21.60 23.90
C THR A 1065 20.76 22.28 22.81
N SER A 1066 20.97 21.60 21.69
CA SER A 1066 21.65 22.18 20.52
C SER A 1066 20.83 23.27 19.79
N SER A 1067 19.55 23.43 20.13
CA SER A 1067 18.62 24.41 19.56
C SER A 1067 18.44 25.66 20.43
N GLY A 1068 18.86 25.62 21.70
CA GLY A 1068 18.54 26.63 22.71
C GLY A 1068 17.14 26.51 23.34
N LEU A 1069 16.36 25.46 23.03
CA LEU A 1069 15.05 25.22 23.63
C LEU A 1069 15.13 24.70 25.08
N VAL A 1070 14.14 25.11 25.89
CA VAL A 1070 14.08 24.88 27.35
C VAL A 1070 13.68 23.43 27.67
N ILE A 1071 14.50 22.75 28.48
CA ILE A 1071 14.34 21.34 28.87
C ILE A 1071 13.32 21.16 29.99
N SER A 1072 12.53 20.08 29.91
CA SER A 1072 11.73 19.56 31.02
C SER A 1072 12.46 18.41 31.72
N TYR A 1073 12.25 18.24 33.03
CA TYR A 1073 12.90 17.19 33.82
C TYR A 1073 11.88 16.35 34.61
N SER A 1074 12.20 15.08 34.81
CA SER A 1074 11.44 14.14 35.66
C SER A 1074 12.38 13.30 36.53
N SER A 1075 11.85 12.67 37.58
CA SER A 1075 12.57 11.80 38.52
C SER A 1075 11.85 10.45 38.61
N SER A 1076 12.59 9.33 38.52
CA SER A 1076 12.01 7.98 38.57
C SER A 1076 11.55 7.57 39.98
N ASN A 1077 12.03 8.24 41.02
CA ASN A 1077 11.66 8.01 42.41
C ASN A 1077 11.56 9.35 43.17
N THR A 1078 10.33 9.83 43.33
CA THR A 1078 9.99 11.09 44.00
C THR A 1078 10.20 11.07 45.52
N ALA A 1079 10.38 9.90 46.14
CA ALA A 1079 10.77 9.80 47.56
C ALA A 1079 12.26 10.06 47.80
N VAL A 1080 13.10 10.02 46.74
CA VAL A 1080 14.53 10.35 46.80
C VAL A 1080 14.76 11.79 46.35
N ALA A 1081 14.22 12.18 45.19
CA ALA A 1081 14.26 13.56 44.73
C ALA A 1081 13.07 13.91 43.82
N THR A 1082 12.60 15.15 43.90
CA THR A 1082 11.54 15.71 43.05
C THR A 1082 12.10 16.82 42.15
N ILE A 1083 11.30 17.27 41.17
CA ILE A 1083 11.63 18.44 40.34
C ILE A 1083 10.74 19.60 40.76
N VAL A 1084 11.36 20.70 41.19
CA VAL A 1084 10.67 21.91 41.69
C VAL A 1084 11.25 23.12 40.95
N ASN A 1085 10.41 23.88 40.25
CA ASN A 1085 10.81 25.06 39.46
C ASN A 1085 11.98 24.81 38.48
N GLY A 1086 12.11 23.58 37.95
CA GLY A 1086 13.20 23.16 37.06
C GLY A 1086 14.48 22.68 37.76
N LYS A 1087 14.55 22.78 39.10
CA LYS A 1087 15.65 22.27 39.92
C LYS A 1087 15.34 20.89 40.51
N ILE A 1088 16.38 20.17 40.89
CA ILE A 1088 16.28 18.94 41.70
C ILE A 1088 16.16 19.35 43.17
N HIS A 1089 15.09 18.90 43.82
CA HIS A 1089 14.86 19.01 45.25
C HIS A 1089 15.07 17.64 45.91
N ILE A 1090 15.80 17.56 47.03
CA ILE A 1090 16.15 16.30 47.68
C ILE A 1090 15.10 15.95 48.74
N ALA A 1091 14.45 14.79 48.59
CA ALA A 1091 13.36 14.33 49.44
C ALA A 1091 13.76 13.21 50.42
N GLY A 1092 14.82 12.46 50.14
CA GLY A 1092 15.27 11.34 50.97
C GLY A 1092 16.55 10.67 50.47
N GLU A 1093 17.11 9.75 51.27
CA GLU A 1093 18.27 8.93 50.88
C GLU A 1093 17.93 7.90 49.80
N GLY A 1094 18.94 7.45 49.06
CA GLY A 1094 18.83 6.40 48.04
C GLY A 1094 19.29 6.86 46.66
N SER A 1095 18.67 6.32 45.61
CA SER A 1095 19.00 6.68 44.23
C SER A 1095 17.75 6.81 43.37
N THR A 1096 17.81 7.73 42.41
CA THR A 1096 16.77 8.00 41.42
C THR A 1096 17.40 8.35 40.08
N ILE A 1097 16.69 8.10 38.98
CA ILE A 1097 17.10 8.51 37.65
C ILE A 1097 16.39 9.83 37.33
N ILE A 1098 17.17 10.87 37.07
CA ILE A 1098 16.67 12.15 36.55
C ILE A 1098 16.71 12.09 35.03
N THR A 1099 15.60 12.39 34.35
CA THR A 1099 15.52 12.38 32.89
C THR A 1099 15.20 13.77 32.35
N ALA A 1100 16.01 14.22 31.39
CA ALA A 1100 15.87 15.47 30.66
C ALA A 1100 15.18 15.21 29.30
N SER A 1101 14.16 16.00 28.97
CA SER A 1101 13.35 15.87 27.76
C SER A 1101 13.18 17.21 27.02
N GLN A 1102 12.92 17.14 25.71
CA GLN A 1102 12.72 18.30 24.84
C GLN A 1102 11.84 17.94 23.63
N ASP A 1103 10.61 18.47 23.58
CA ASP A 1103 9.61 18.11 22.57
C ASP A 1103 9.79 18.86 21.24
N GLY A 1104 10.62 19.91 21.20
CA GLY A 1104 10.87 20.72 20.02
C GLY A 1104 9.87 21.85 19.81
N ASN A 1105 9.81 22.37 18.58
CA ASN A 1105 8.91 23.48 18.23
C ASN A 1105 8.55 23.46 16.73
N ILE A 1106 8.17 24.62 16.16
CA ILE A 1106 7.85 24.74 14.72
C ILE A 1106 9.06 24.49 13.80
N ALA A 1107 10.28 24.78 14.27
CA ALA A 1107 11.52 24.74 13.47
C ALA A 1107 12.38 23.51 13.78
N TYR A 1108 12.32 22.96 15.00
CA TYR A 1108 13.09 21.80 15.44
C TYR A 1108 12.20 20.61 15.83
N SER A 1109 12.59 19.40 15.43
CA SER A 1109 11.99 18.15 15.89
C SER A 1109 12.31 17.89 17.37
N ALA A 1110 11.59 16.98 18.04
CA ALA A 1110 11.91 16.56 19.41
C ALA A 1110 13.34 15.99 19.52
N ALA A 1111 13.98 16.18 20.66
CA ALA A 1111 15.25 15.54 20.99
C ALA A 1111 15.01 14.20 21.71
N SER A 1112 15.91 13.23 21.51
CA SER A 1112 15.94 12.02 22.34
C SER A 1112 16.17 12.40 23.82
N PRO A 1113 15.32 11.96 24.76
CA PRO A 1113 15.55 12.18 26.19
C PRO A 1113 16.87 11.58 26.66
N VAL A 1114 17.50 12.21 27.64
CA VAL A 1114 18.76 11.74 28.25
C VAL A 1114 18.56 11.61 29.75
N SER A 1115 19.06 10.52 30.33
CA SER A 1115 18.88 10.19 31.74
C SER A 1115 20.21 10.11 32.49
N GLN A 1116 20.23 10.58 33.74
CA GLN A 1116 21.39 10.54 34.62
C GLN A 1116 20.99 10.04 36.01
N THR A 1117 21.84 9.22 36.61
CA THR A 1117 21.59 8.68 37.96
C THR A 1117 22.01 9.70 39.01
N LEU A 1118 21.11 9.99 39.94
CA LEU A 1118 21.38 10.75 41.15
C LEU A 1118 21.48 9.79 42.35
N THR A 1119 22.41 10.06 43.25
CA THR A 1119 22.61 9.31 44.49
C THR A 1119 22.64 10.27 45.67
N ILE A 1120 21.74 10.04 46.64
CA ILE A 1120 21.64 10.76 47.90
C ILE A 1120 22.10 9.82 49.02
N VAL A 1121 23.12 10.20 49.79
CA VAL A 1121 23.58 9.42 50.95
C VAL A 1121 23.04 10.01 52.26
N PRO A 1122 22.86 9.19 53.32
CA PRO A 1122 22.45 9.69 54.63
C PRO A 1122 23.45 10.68 55.23
N LEU A 1123 22.95 11.50 56.15
CA LEU A 1123 23.75 12.37 57.00
C LEU A 1123 24.41 11.52 58.11
N THR A 1124 25.68 11.79 58.42
CA THR A 1124 26.44 11.15 59.51
C THR A 1124 26.51 12.05 60.75
N SER A 1125 26.88 11.50 61.91
CA SER A 1125 27.19 12.31 63.10
C SER A 1125 28.41 13.22 62.85
N ASP A 1126 28.53 14.29 63.63
CA ASP A 1126 29.74 15.11 63.68
C ASP A 1126 29.90 15.67 65.11
N VAL A 1127 31.11 15.56 65.68
CA VAL A 1127 31.35 15.87 67.10
C VAL A 1127 32.43 16.91 67.30
N THR A 1128 32.17 17.84 68.22
CA THR A 1128 33.08 18.94 68.58
C THR A 1128 33.31 18.97 70.10
N PRO A 1129 34.54 19.24 70.58
CA PRO A 1129 34.80 19.48 71.99
C PRO A 1129 34.57 20.95 72.35
N ILE A 1130 34.12 21.22 73.57
CA ILE A 1130 34.10 22.57 74.15
C ILE A 1130 34.71 22.52 75.55
N MET A 1131 35.81 23.23 75.76
CA MET A 1131 36.62 23.22 76.98
C MET A 1131 36.31 24.41 77.89
N TYR A 1132 36.31 24.15 79.19
CA TYR A 1132 36.14 25.17 80.22
C TYR A 1132 37.08 24.89 81.40
N THR A 1133 37.89 25.88 81.79
CA THR A 1133 38.72 25.84 83.00
C THR A 1133 38.13 26.73 84.10
N SER A 1134 38.26 26.33 85.36
CA SER A 1134 37.76 27.12 86.49
C SER A 1134 38.51 26.85 87.79
N PRO A 1135 39.07 27.88 88.47
CA PRO A 1135 39.20 29.26 87.99
C PRO A 1135 40.18 29.36 86.81
N THR A 1136 40.00 30.36 85.94
CA THR A 1136 40.92 30.69 84.84
C THR A 1136 42.16 31.48 85.29
N ILE A 1137 42.19 31.93 86.55
CA ILE A 1137 43.31 32.65 87.16
C ILE A 1137 43.70 31.95 88.46
N SER A 1138 45.00 31.72 88.69
CA SER A 1138 45.54 31.14 89.91
C SER A 1138 46.68 31.96 90.51
N TYR A 1139 46.77 31.99 91.83
CA TYR A 1139 47.85 32.63 92.60
C TYR A 1139 48.54 31.57 93.45
N GLY A 1140 49.84 31.40 93.26
CA GLY A 1140 50.62 30.32 93.87
C GLY A 1140 50.15 28.92 93.46
N ALA A 1141 50.52 27.92 94.26
CA ALA A 1141 50.09 26.54 94.04
C ALA A 1141 48.60 26.36 94.37
N GLY A 1142 47.79 25.97 93.38
CA GLY A 1142 46.34 26.00 93.45
C GLY A 1142 45.65 24.79 92.82
N ASN A 1143 44.39 24.54 93.21
CA ASN A 1143 43.53 23.58 92.54
C ASN A 1143 42.62 24.29 91.56
N PHE A 1144 42.39 23.68 90.40
CA PHE A 1144 41.43 24.11 89.39
C PHE A 1144 40.66 22.91 88.84
N SER A 1145 39.72 23.17 87.94
CA SER A 1145 38.94 22.16 87.24
C SER A 1145 39.00 22.40 85.73
N VAL A 1146 38.93 21.31 84.97
CA VAL A 1146 38.77 21.32 83.51
C VAL A 1146 37.52 20.50 83.21
N VAL A 1147 36.56 21.09 82.50
CA VAL A 1147 35.40 20.37 81.95
C VAL A 1147 35.50 20.41 80.44
N VAL A 1148 35.31 19.27 79.79
CA VAL A 1148 35.16 19.19 78.33
C VAL A 1148 33.79 18.60 78.03
N ASP A 1149 32.96 19.39 77.37
CA ASP A 1149 31.70 18.95 76.79
C ASP A 1149 32.01 18.42 75.38
N VAL A 1150 31.68 17.15 75.07
CA VAL A 1150 31.65 16.68 73.68
C VAL A 1150 30.22 16.76 73.17
N VAL A 1151 30.01 17.51 72.09
CA VAL A 1151 28.68 17.86 71.55
C VAL A 1151 28.53 17.25 70.15
N GLU A 1152 27.38 16.64 69.87
CA GLU A 1152 27.01 16.18 68.52
C GLU A 1152 26.25 17.28 67.77
N LEU A 1153 26.57 17.50 66.49
CA LEU A 1153 26.13 18.68 65.73
C LEU A 1153 25.08 18.40 64.64
N ASN A 1154 25.02 17.19 64.09
CA ASN A 1154 24.18 16.87 62.93
C ASN A 1154 22.82 16.29 63.31
N SER A 1155 22.51 16.16 64.60
CA SER A 1155 21.33 15.48 65.13
C SER A 1155 21.29 13.97 64.82
N ILE A 1156 22.45 13.35 64.63
CA ILE A 1156 22.63 11.91 64.37
C ILE A 1156 23.39 11.29 65.56
N PRO A 1157 22.88 10.25 66.24
CA PRO A 1157 23.59 9.63 67.36
C PRO A 1157 24.97 9.11 66.97
N THR A 1158 25.98 9.37 67.81
CA THR A 1158 27.38 9.03 67.53
C THR A 1158 27.60 7.51 67.51
N ASN A 1159 28.36 7.03 66.55
CA ASN A 1159 28.81 5.62 66.48
C ASN A 1159 30.26 5.45 66.97
N ASP A 1160 30.59 4.20 67.30
CA ASP A 1160 31.91 3.75 67.77
C ASP A 1160 32.45 4.50 69.00
N THR A 1161 33.77 4.42 69.25
CA THR A 1161 34.41 4.96 70.45
C THR A 1161 34.79 6.43 70.24
N ILE A 1162 34.37 7.32 71.13
CA ILE A 1162 34.82 8.71 71.16
C ILE A 1162 36.15 8.79 71.91
N THR A 1163 37.14 9.49 71.36
CA THR A 1163 38.47 9.67 71.94
C THR A 1163 38.84 11.15 71.99
N VAL A 1164 39.02 11.68 73.20
CA VAL A 1164 39.47 13.06 73.45
C VAL A 1164 40.89 13.05 73.99
N ARG A 1165 41.74 13.93 73.46
CA ARG A 1165 43.12 14.14 73.90
C ARG A 1165 43.24 15.53 74.51
N ILE A 1166 43.69 15.62 75.77
CA ILE A 1166 43.93 16.88 76.48
C ILE A 1166 45.44 17.09 76.64
N THR A 1167 45.96 18.27 76.30
CA THR A 1167 47.40 18.58 76.39
C THR A 1167 47.96 18.52 77.83
N LYS A 1168 49.21 18.06 77.98
CA LYS A 1168 50.00 18.16 79.21
C LYS A 1168 50.91 19.39 79.21
N ASP A 1169 51.09 20.01 80.38
CA ASP A 1169 52.12 21.03 80.67
C ASP A 1169 52.87 20.62 81.95
N ALA A 1170 54.18 20.86 82.01
CA ALA A 1170 55.02 20.42 83.12
C ALA A 1170 54.73 21.10 84.47
N LYS A 1171 53.98 22.22 84.50
CA LYS A 1171 53.60 22.95 85.72
C LYS A 1171 52.25 22.55 86.30
N LEU A 1172 51.48 21.68 85.63
CA LEU A 1172 50.20 21.20 86.15
C LEU A 1172 50.06 19.69 86.04
N LYS A 1173 49.31 19.09 86.97
CA LYS A 1173 48.82 17.72 86.82
C LYS A 1173 47.29 17.71 86.81
N LEU A 1174 46.70 17.11 85.79
CA LEU A 1174 45.28 16.75 85.79
C LEU A 1174 45.12 15.36 86.43
N THR A 1175 44.02 15.19 87.14
CA THR A 1175 43.62 13.95 87.80
C THR A 1175 42.14 13.70 87.53
N PHE A 1176 41.78 12.44 87.31
CA PHE A 1176 40.43 12.03 86.99
C PHE A 1176 39.88 11.13 88.11
N ASP A 1177 38.68 11.45 88.58
CA ASP A 1177 37.91 10.60 89.48
C ASP A 1177 36.63 10.15 88.78
N ASN A 1178 36.47 8.83 88.65
CA ASN A 1178 35.35 8.20 87.97
C ASN A 1178 34.01 8.36 88.71
N GLN A 1179 34.03 8.79 89.97
CA GLN A 1179 32.83 9.02 90.79
C GLN A 1179 32.38 10.49 90.82
N THR A 1180 33.15 11.43 90.25
CA THR A 1180 32.79 12.85 90.26
C THR A 1180 31.67 13.15 89.26
N THR A 1181 30.55 13.70 89.74
CA THR A 1181 29.35 14.04 88.93
C THR A 1181 29.23 15.52 88.58
N SER A 1182 30.08 16.40 89.14
CA SER A 1182 30.05 17.84 88.86
C SER A 1182 31.34 18.55 89.25
N PHE A 1183 31.68 19.61 88.51
CA PHE A 1183 32.69 20.61 88.89
C PHE A 1183 32.05 22.00 88.89
N GLY A 1184 31.94 22.61 90.08
CA GLY A 1184 31.22 23.87 90.25
C GLY A 1184 29.75 23.71 89.86
N SER A 1185 29.27 24.55 88.93
CA SER A 1185 27.92 24.48 88.35
C SER A 1185 27.78 23.54 87.16
N ARG A 1186 28.88 22.95 86.65
CA ARG A 1186 28.86 22.04 85.50
C ARG A 1186 28.69 20.59 85.96
N SER A 1187 27.63 19.94 85.48
CA SER A 1187 27.46 18.48 85.63
C SER A 1187 28.39 17.75 84.66
N VAL A 1188 29.00 16.65 85.11
CA VAL A 1188 29.86 15.78 84.28
C VAL A 1188 29.48 14.32 84.49
N GLN A 1189 29.75 13.49 83.49
CA GLN A 1189 29.39 12.07 83.47
C GLN A 1189 30.68 11.23 83.51
N ASN A 1190 31.56 11.49 84.48
CA ASN A 1190 32.89 10.84 84.53
C ASN A 1190 32.81 9.31 84.49
N SER A 1191 31.79 8.70 85.10
CA SER A 1191 31.52 7.26 85.06
C SER A 1191 31.35 6.66 83.66
N ALA A 1192 31.12 7.48 82.63
CA ALA A 1192 31.07 7.08 81.22
C ALA A 1192 32.45 7.07 80.53
N TRP A 1193 33.49 7.67 81.13
CA TRP A 1193 34.80 7.88 80.51
C TRP A 1193 35.90 7.07 81.19
N THR A 1194 36.80 6.49 80.39
CA THR A 1194 38.06 5.92 80.86
C THR A 1194 39.20 6.91 80.63
N PHE A 1195 40.14 7.01 81.56
CA PHE A 1195 41.23 8.00 81.55
C PHE A 1195 42.61 7.32 81.55
N ASP A 1196 43.48 7.72 80.62
CA ASP A 1196 44.87 7.27 80.50
C ASP A 1196 45.86 8.45 80.68
N ASP A 1197 46.76 8.31 81.64
CA ASP A 1197 47.85 9.24 81.98
C ASP A 1197 49.22 8.73 81.48
N SER A 1198 49.29 7.57 80.81
CA SER A 1198 50.56 6.95 80.39
C SER A 1198 51.28 7.68 79.25
N GLN A 1199 50.55 8.42 78.42
CA GLN A 1199 51.13 9.15 77.28
C GLN A 1199 51.94 10.37 77.74
N PRO A 1200 53.10 10.67 77.14
CA PRO A 1200 53.98 11.74 77.65
C PRO A 1200 53.41 13.15 77.46
N ASN A 1201 52.69 13.39 76.36
CA ASN A 1201 52.29 14.73 75.91
C ASN A 1201 50.79 15.04 76.10
N TYR A 1202 49.98 14.02 76.39
CA TYR A 1202 48.52 14.14 76.49
C TYR A 1202 47.98 13.30 77.64
N TYR A 1203 46.84 13.69 78.18
CA TYR A 1203 45.88 12.80 78.81
C TYR A 1203 44.92 12.30 77.72
N ILE A 1204 44.56 11.02 77.72
CA ILE A 1204 43.54 10.48 76.81
C ILE A 1204 42.30 10.13 77.63
N LEU A 1205 41.13 10.53 77.15
CA LEU A 1205 39.84 10.09 77.66
C LEU A 1205 39.05 9.41 76.54
N THR A 1206 38.52 8.22 76.80
CA THR A 1206 37.70 7.48 75.82
C THR A 1206 36.39 7.01 76.41
N THR A 1207 35.34 6.97 75.59
CA THR A 1207 34.04 6.41 75.95
C THR A 1207 33.45 5.62 74.79
N THR A 1208 32.72 4.56 75.13
CA THR A 1208 31.86 3.80 74.21
C THR A 1208 30.37 4.12 74.42
N GLN A 1209 30.05 5.14 75.23
CA GLN A 1209 28.69 5.61 75.39
C GLN A 1209 28.35 6.56 74.23
N ALA A 1210 27.40 6.15 73.39
CA ALA A 1210 26.89 6.99 72.32
C ALA A 1210 26.23 8.26 72.89
N ILE A 1211 26.56 9.40 72.29
CA ILE A 1211 25.85 10.67 72.48
C ILE A 1211 24.64 10.65 71.54
N ALA A 1212 23.47 11.03 72.05
CA ALA A 1212 22.29 11.18 71.20
C ALA A 1212 22.46 12.38 70.25
N GLY A 1213 21.77 12.37 69.11
CA GLY A 1213 21.87 13.44 68.13
C GLY A 1213 21.51 14.81 68.73
N GLY A 1214 22.38 15.81 68.56
CA GLY A 1214 22.20 17.16 69.11
C GLY A 1214 22.40 17.30 70.63
N GLU A 1215 22.70 16.20 71.34
CA GLU A 1215 23.01 16.21 72.77
C GLU A 1215 24.53 16.28 73.03
N LYS A 1216 24.93 16.21 74.30
CA LYS A 1216 26.33 16.21 74.71
C LYS A 1216 26.65 15.22 75.82
N LEU A 1217 27.93 14.86 75.94
CA LEU A 1217 28.48 14.06 77.04
C LEU A 1217 29.74 14.76 77.58
N SER A 1218 29.75 15.03 78.89
CA SER A 1218 30.74 15.89 79.54
C SER A 1218 31.70 15.09 80.42
N MET A 1219 33.00 15.40 80.36
CA MET A 1219 34.03 14.88 81.27
C MET A 1219 34.59 16.01 82.15
N GLY A 1220 35.00 15.69 83.37
CA GLY A 1220 35.61 16.63 84.30
C GLY A 1220 36.90 16.11 84.93
N LEU A 1221 37.94 16.94 84.94
CA LEU A 1221 39.23 16.66 85.54
C LEU A 1221 39.57 17.69 86.62
N LYS A 1222 40.16 17.23 87.72
CA LYS A 1222 40.71 18.09 88.76
C LYS A 1222 42.17 18.39 88.44
N GLY A 1223 42.49 19.67 88.24
CA GLY A 1223 43.84 20.16 88.03
C GLY A 1223 44.51 20.61 89.33
N ALA A 1224 45.80 20.33 89.47
CA ALA A 1224 46.68 20.90 90.48
C ALA A 1224 47.82 21.64 89.78
N LEU A 1225 47.97 22.94 90.06
CA LEU A 1225 48.98 23.82 89.48
C LEU A 1225 50.15 24.02 90.45
N THR A 1226 51.37 23.97 89.92
CA THR A 1226 52.63 24.20 90.63
C THR A 1226 53.47 25.23 89.85
N PRO A 1227 53.19 26.54 89.97
CA PRO A 1227 53.74 27.56 89.08
C PRO A 1227 55.22 27.91 89.36
N GLY A 1228 55.72 27.54 90.55
CA GLY A 1228 56.99 28.02 91.08
C GLY A 1228 56.99 29.55 91.23
N SER A 1229 58.16 30.17 91.16
CA SER A 1229 58.30 31.64 91.21
C SER A 1229 58.10 32.30 89.83
N THR A 1230 57.17 31.82 89.01
CA THR A 1230 56.94 32.35 87.65
C THR A 1230 55.51 32.85 87.47
N THR A 1231 55.35 33.84 86.59
CA THR A 1231 54.07 34.30 86.05
C THR A 1231 53.92 33.74 84.63
N GLY A 1232 52.72 33.38 84.19
CA GLY A 1232 52.51 32.97 82.81
C GLY A 1232 51.06 32.61 82.48
N VAL A 1233 50.87 32.04 81.27
CA VAL A 1233 49.60 31.51 80.80
C VAL A 1233 49.85 30.11 80.26
N ILE A 1234 49.03 29.14 80.67
CA ILE A 1234 49.04 27.78 80.13
C ILE A 1234 47.78 27.63 79.28
N SER A 1235 47.95 27.23 78.02
CA SER A 1235 46.81 26.88 77.15
C SER A 1235 46.59 25.37 77.24
N LEU A 1236 45.40 24.98 77.68
CA LEU A 1236 44.92 23.60 77.58
C LEU A 1236 44.10 23.46 76.31
N SER A 1237 44.19 22.32 75.63
CA SER A 1237 43.41 22.05 74.42
C SER A 1237 42.84 20.65 74.46
N ALA A 1238 41.55 20.51 74.14
CA ALA A 1238 40.91 19.22 73.87
C ALA A 1238 40.84 19.04 72.35
N VAL A 1239 41.29 17.87 71.89
CA VAL A 1239 41.19 17.46 70.48
C VAL A 1239 40.44 16.13 70.43
N ILE A 1240 39.33 16.09 69.70
CA ILE A 1240 38.68 14.82 69.33
C ILE A 1240 39.54 14.16 68.24
N GLN A 1241 39.81 12.87 68.42
CA GLN A 1241 40.53 12.10 67.40
C GLN A 1241 39.67 11.95 66.14
N ALA A 1242 40.29 12.17 64.98
CA ALA A 1242 39.60 12.05 63.69
C ALA A 1242 38.85 10.71 63.55
N ALA A 1243 37.65 10.76 62.98
CA ALA A 1243 36.68 9.67 62.86
C ALA A 1243 36.16 9.03 64.17
N SER A 1244 36.53 9.55 65.36
CA SER A 1244 35.96 9.05 66.62
C SER A 1244 34.57 9.65 66.87
N GLY A 1245 33.59 8.84 67.33
CA GLY A 1245 32.19 9.28 67.41
C GLY A 1245 31.48 9.43 66.06
N GLY A 1246 32.12 9.01 64.97
CA GLY A 1246 31.70 9.30 63.61
C GLY A 1246 32.07 10.69 63.09
N GLU A 1247 32.99 11.42 63.76
CA GLU A 1247 33.49 12.73 63.31
C GLU A 1247 33.85 12.73 61.81
N VAL A 1248 33.35 13.74 61.09
CA VAL A 1248 33.60 13.92 59.65
C VAL A 1248 34.26 15.25 59.31
N LYS A 1249 34.23 16.22 60.23
CA LYS A 1249 34.60 17.62 59.95
C LYS A 1249 35.82 18.06 60.74
N SER A 1250 37.00 17.59 60.34
CA SER A 1250 38.30 17.84 61.01
C SER A 1250 38.79 19.30 61.17
N VAL A 1251 37.92 20.28 60.93
CA VAL A 1251 38.11 21.72 61.20
C VAL A 1251 37.34 22.22 62.44
N ASN A 1252 36.49 21.41 63.08
CA ASN A 1252 35.77 21.75 64.33
C ASN A 1252 36.13 20.84 65.53
N ASN A 1253 37.08 19.92 65.36
CA ASN A 1253 37.39 18.86 66.34
C ASN A 1253 38.34 19.29 67.48
N ILE A 1254 38.61 20.59 67.63
CA ILE A 1254 39.53 21.15 68.63
C ILE A 1254 38.93 22.39 69.30
N ASP A 1255 39.11 22.50 70.62
CA ASP A 1255 38.89 23.71 71.40
C ASP A 1255 39.97 23.88 72.48
N SER A 1256 40.16 25.11 72.98
CA SER A 1256 41.24 25.45 73.91
C SER A 1256 40.88 26.59 74.86
N ASP A 1257 41.22 26.43 76.13
CA ASP A 1257 41.02 27.44 77.18
C ASP A 1257 42.32 27.70 77.96
N LYS A 1258 42.38 28.80 78.72
CA LYS A 1258 43.59 29.37 79.29
C LYS A 1258 43.54 29.49 80.81
N LEU A 1259 44.58 28.96 81.45
CA LEU A 1259 44.88 29.18 82.86
C LEU A 1259 46.01 30.20 82.99
N GLU A 1260 45.68 31.43 83.38
CA GLU A 1260 46.65 32.44 83.79
C GLU A 1260 47.12 32.16 85.22
N TYR A 1261 48.41 32.37 85.49
CA TYR A 1261 48.97 32.07 86.79
C TYR A 1261 50.05 33.07 87.24
N PHE A 1262 50.09 33.28 88.55
CA PHE A 1262 51.00 34.19 89.24
C PHE A 1262 51.70 33.45 90.42
N PRO A 1263 52.90 33.89 90.84
CA PRO A 1263 53.64 33.31 91.97
C PRO A 1263 52.88 33.27 93.31
#